data_AF-A0A3C1FAV1-F1
#
_entry.id   AF-A0A3C1FAV1-F1
#
_cell.length_a   1.000
_cell.length_b   1.000
_cell.length_c   1.000
_cell.angle_alpha   90.00
_cell.angle_beta   90.00
_cell.angle_gamma   90.00
#
_symmetry.space_group_name_H-M   'P 1'
#
loop_
_entity.id
_entity.type
_entity.pdbx_description
1 polymer ?
#
loop_
_entity_poly.entity_id
_entity_poly.type
_entity_poly.pdbx_seq_one_letter_code
_entity_poly.pdbx_strand_id
1 'polypeptide(L)'
;MRKHTFFAGFFVLFGLGTALAQTTTTADTAVQPAQTNSKSSLAAKHADSKLNETVLHKSVLNYSLPPELVEVAQKCAAGETDECYFSYKTFENAADSKLAAAANLELSVLSLQRGLVKQALSYINRACELNPDDPFMELTRGWTYLAAGKYKKARKSFDDLMYLTADFEYVSSSKTGNALAWYLSGNKEKSAAEWQYLYTANPYNISFVSYMLGKIASEMKASRHLAPVFLQQSLTHDSKNYAAAELFAKLSEKDKNKLRSWQYYATLYSLDPDNKQLAKKIAKYSKEFGNKSIDYLFYLRLDQPIVHELPSTPSPKIKMALYANREQVPQKLQAISFQPSGTAVVSDEKLGEVLRVPSYIDKQIVFNPQTGGVDLQNAKGHIEFSAKRPFTVSLVHPERTLLIKNAQAENIFAADLSDKELQGELIVVPASDGFILINNSNAEDLIPALLASRVQSITHPAALEAFAVVLRSALLQAAEEHKNEPYFITDNDTDFKFKGINLIFKTLLDASKESAKIRLTQAQAGSYDDCGVLSADQIQNTADKPGYIFSPANVSKYLLSNPPADLFSRPQDPTQWSGIKWMYVYDGKEIQNRIAYKQNIGKLRAITPTSLTPNGRILSIRFEGSKGSYEAKTPQEAAFILSAGTMRSNLFDIVPLYKGKNIKSVLVRGYDTGLGYGLCLQGADGLAKKGMDYKGIIKYYFPNARILNTTTGTIN
;
A
#
# COMPACT_ATOMS: atom_id res chain seq x y z
N MET A 1 -21.30 -39.87 -5.34
CA MET A 1 -20.72 -39.24 -6.55
C MET A 1 -20.66 -37.74 -6.31
N ARG A 2 -19.51 -37.27 -5.85
CA ARG A 2 -19.24 -35.91 -5.37
C ARG A 2 -18.49 -35.15 -6.47
N LYS A 3 -18.94 -33.93 -6.80
CA LYS A 3 -18.16 -32.97 -7.60
C LYS A 3 -17.44 -32.03 -6.63
N HIS A 4 -16.11 -31.94 -6.81
CA HIS A 4 -15.20 -31.07 -6.08
C HIS A 4 -15.26 -29.64 -6.63
N THR A 5 -15.25 -28.65 -5.75
CA THR A 5 -15.01 -27.24 -6.08
C THR A 5 -13.96 -26.72 -5.09
N PHE A 6 -12.75 -26.46 -5.59
CA PHE A 6 -11.66 -25.79 -4.88
C PHE A 6 -11.91 -24.28 -4.88
N PHE A 7 -11.74 -23.60 -3.73
CA PHE A 7 -11.64 -22.14 -3.64
C PHE A 7 -10.49 -21.81 -2.67
N ALA A 8 -9.39 -21.28 -3.23
CA ALA A 8 -8.22 -20.82 -2.49
C ALA A 8 -8.38 -19.34 -2.09
N GLY A 9 -7.82 -19.00 -0.92
CA GLY A 9 -7.87 -17.69 -0.29
C GLY A 9 -7.06 -16.60 -1.00
N PHE A 10 -7.62 -15.39 -0.95
CA PHE A 10 -7.04 -14.08 -1.30
C PHE A 10 -6.02 -14.02 -2.46
N PHE A 11 -6.46 -14.53 -3.60
CA PHE A 11 -6.00 -14.20 -4.94
C PHE A 11 -7.19 -14.20 -5.91
N VAL A 12 -8.17 -13.29 -5.73
CA VAL A 12 -9.13 -12.99 -6.81
C VAL A 12 -9.57 -11.52 -6.71
N LEU A 13 -8.71 -10.65 -7.20
CA LEU A 13 -9.16 -9.52 -8.00
C LEU A 13 -8.62 -9.77 -9.43
N PHE A 14 -9.44 -10.57 -10.14
CA PHE A 14 -9.54 -10.82 -11.59
C PHE A 14 -8.61 -11.80 -12.33
N GLY A 15 -9.29 -12.68 -13.09
CA GLY A 15 -8.79 -13.48 -14.20
C GLY A 15 -9.72 -14.66 -14.52
N LEU A 16 -10.70 -14.45 -15.42
CA LEU A 16 -11.62 -15.40 -16.14
C LEU A 16 -13.03 -14.77 -16.16
N GLY A 17 -13.76 -14.62 -17.26
CA GLY A 17 -13.61 -14.91 -18.67
C GLY A 17 -14.95 -14.56 -19.30
N THR A 18 -14.94 -13.84 -20.42
CA THR A 18 -16.14 -13.54 -21.22
C THR A 18 -16.73 -14.84 -21.76
N ALA A 19 -17.81 -15.33 -21.17
CA ALA A 19 -18.66 -16.34 -21.81
C ALA A 19 -19.84 -15.63 -22.48
N LEU A 20 -19.63 -15.22 -23.73
CA LEU A 20 -20.71 -14.99 -24.68
C LEU A 20 -21.42 -16.33 -24.90
N ALA A 21 -22.60 -16.49 -24.32
CA ALA A 21 -23.51 -17.54 -24.75
C ALA A 21 -24.06 -17.17 -26.14
N GLN A 22 -23.42 -17.71 -27.18
CA GLN A 22 -24.04 -17.81 -28.50
C GLN A 22 -25.14 -18.86 -28.43
N THR A 23 -26.39 -18.43 -28.28
CA THR A 23 -27.55 -19.24 -28.66
C THR A 23 -28.02 -18.75 -30.03
N THR A 24 -27.69 -19.52 -31.05
CA THR A 24 -28.29 -19.44 -32.39
C THR A 24 -29.74 -19.90 -32.32
N THR A 25 -30.70 -19.01 -32.57
CA THR A 25 -31.97 -19.34 -33.23
C THR A 25 -32.62 -18.06 -33.79
N THR A 26 -32.67 -18.01 -35.12
CA THR A 26 -33.75 -17.51 -36.01
C THR A 26 -34.36 -16.12 -35.80
N ALA A 27 -34.34 -15.36 -36.91
CA ALA A 27 -35.10 -14.15 -37.17
C ALA A 27 -36.58 -14.25 -36.76
N ASP A 28 -37.13 -13.22 -36.12
CA ASP A 28 -37.91 -12.19 -36.81
C ASP A 28 -38.44 -11.10 -35.85
N THR A 29 -38.74 -9.94 -36.43
CA THR A 29 -39.53 -8.80 -35.91
C THR A 29 -38.98 -7.87 -34.81
N ALA A 30 -38.96 -6.59 -35.20
CA ALA A 30 -38.59 -5.43 -34.43
C ALA A 30 -39.57 -5.13 -33.29
N VAL A 31 -39.04 -5.01 -32.07
CA VAL A 31 -39.67 -4.27 -30.97
C VAL A 31 -38.58 -3.40 -30.34
N GLN A 32 -38.73 -2.08 -30.46
CA GLN A 32 -37.88 -1.12 -29.76
C GLN A 32 -38.00 -1.36 -28.24
N PRO A 33 -36.90 -1.55 -27.49
CA PRO A 33 -36.98 -1.53 -26.04
C PRO A 33 -37.15 -0.08 -25.59
N ALA A 34 -38.28 0.18 -24.96
CA ALA A 34 -38.66 1.45 -24.35
C ALA A 34 -37.51 2.07 -23.54
N GLN A 35 -37.16 3.30 -23.89
CA GLN A 35 -36.29 4.15 -23.09
C GLN A 35 -36.94 4.35 -21.71
N THR A 36 -36.47 3.61 -20.72
CA THR A 36 -36.69 3.97 -19.32
C THR A 36 -35.79 5.17 -19.03
N ASN A 37 -36.39 6.36 -19.07
CA ASN A 37 -35.77 7.60 -18.61
C ASN A 37 -35.45 7.49 -17.11
N SER A 38 -34.30 6.91 -16.80
CA SER A 38 -33.66 6.98 -15.49
C SER A 38 -33.27 8.43 -15.24
N LYS A 39 -33.98 9.11 -14.32
CA LYS A 39 -33.61 10.43 -13.78
C LYS A 39 -32.31 10.41 -12.94
N SER A 40 -31.57 9.31 -12.90
CA SER A 40 -30.25 9.25 -12.26
C SER A 40 -29.21 9.92 -13.16
N SER A 41 -28.61 11.02 -12.69
CA SER A 41 -27.45 11.66 -13.32
C SER A 41 -26.16 10.83 -13.21
N LEU A 42 -26.20 9.72 -12.48
CA LEU A 42 -25.09 8.79 -12.27
C LEU A 42 -25.31 7.54 -13.14
N ALA A 43 -24.33 7.22 -14.00
CA ALA A 43 -24.32 6.02 -14.81
C ALA A 43 -23.10 5.16 -14.46
N ALA A 44 -23.34 3.91 -14.07
CA ALA A 44 -22.30 2.90 -13.86
C ALA A 44 -22.02 2.18 -15.18
N LYS A 45 -21.40 2.85 -16.15
CA LYS A 45 -20.84 2.20 -17.34
C LYS A 45 -19.31 2.17 -17.20
N HIS A 46 -18.69 1.04 -17.53
CA HIS A 46 -17.26 1.01 -17.81
C HIS A 46 -17.00 1.95 -18.98
N ALA A 47 -16.08 2.90 -18.81
CA ALA A 47 -15.81 3.93 -19.79
C ALA A 47 -14.71 3.45 -20.75
N ASP A 48 -15.09 3.05 -21.96
CA ASP A 48 -14.18 2.94 -23.11
C ASP A 48 -13.93 4.35 -23.69
N SER A 49 -13.37 5.26 -22.91
CA SER A 49 -13.01 6.59 -23.39
C SER A 49 -11.62 6.55 -24.03
N LYS A 50 -11.55 6.70 -25.36
CA LYS A 50 -10.29 6.94 -26.08
C LYS A 50 -9.78 8.35 -25.77
N LEU A 51 -9.12 8.51 -24.64
CA LEU A 51 -8.36 9.72 -24.32
C LEU A 51 -7.16 9.83 -25.26
N ASN A 52 -6.74 11.05 -25.56
CA ASN A 52 -5.51 11.28 -26.29
C ASN A 52 -4.32 10.85 -25.43
N GLU A 53 -3.75 9.68 -25.71
CA GLU A 53 -2.62 9.12 -24.96
C GLU A 53 -1.43 10.08 -24.88
N THR A 54 -1.23 10.91 -25.91
CA THR A 54 -0.16 11.90 -25.94
C THR A 54 -0.29 12.94 -24.82
N VAL A 55 -1.52 13.38 -24.54
CA VAL A 55 -1.80 14.40 -23.51
C VAL A 55 -1.66 13.81 -22.10
N LEU A 56 -2.06 12.55 -21.93
CA LEU A 56 -1.97 11.87 -20.65
C LEU A 56 -0.53 11.77 -20.15
N HIS A 57 0.45 11.70 -21.05
CA HIS A 57 1.84 11.44 -20.69
C HIS A 57 2.78 12.63 -20.77
N LYS A 58 2.23 13.84 -20.89
CA LYS A 58 3.01 15.07 -20.91
C LYS A 58 2.68 15.90 -19.68
N SER A 59 3.71 16.36 -18.99
CA SER A 59 3.56 17.40 -17.98
C SER A 59 3.91 18.76 -18.57
N VAL A 60 3.10 19.76 -18.25
CA VAL A 60 3.38 21.17 -18.57
C VAL A 60 3.96 21.92 -17.37
N LEU A 61 4.15 21.24 -16.25
CA LEU A 61 4.58 21.83 -15.00
C LEU A 61 6.10 22.02 -14.98
N ASN A 62 6.51 23.24 -14.61
CA ASN A 62 7.91 23.59 -14.38
C ASN A 62 8.18 23.70 -12.87
N TYR A 63 9.29 23.08 -12.44
CA TYR A 63 9.76 23.03 -11.07
C TYR A 63 11.00 23.90 -10.83
N SER A 64 11.29 24.84 -11.72
CA SER A 64 12.28 25.89 -11.48
C SER A 64 11.81 26.83 -10.38
N LEU A 65 12.78 27.36 -9.62
CA LEU A 65 12.56 28.35 -8.59
C LEU A 65 13.51 29.54 -8.85
N PRO A 66 13.12 30.80 -8.60
CA PRO A 66 14.05 31.93 -8.66
C PRO A 66 15.31 31.64 -7.82
N PRO A 67 16.53 31.96 -8.31
CA PRO A 67 17.78 31.62 -7.65
C PRO A 67 17.83 32.04 -6.17
N GLU A 68 17.28 33.22 -5.86
CA GLU A 68 17.22 33.80 -4.52
C GLU A 68 16.38 32.96 -3.54
N LEU A 69 15.41 32.20 -4.06
CA LEU A 69 14.53 31.35 -3.27
C LEU A 69 15.06 29.92 -3.11
N VAL A 70 16.05 29.50 -3.91
CA VAL A 70 16.63 28.15 -3.84
C VAL A 70 17.26 27.88 -2.48
N GLU A 71 18.05 28.82 -1.95
CA GLU A 71 18.65 28.71 -0.62
C GLU A 71 17.59 28.64 0.48
N VAL A 72 16.50 29.41 0.33
CA VAL A 72 15.38 29.37 1.28
C VAL A 72 14.71 28.00 1.28
N ALA A 73 14.49 27.43 0.09
CA ALA A 73 13.87 26.11 -0.04
C ALA A 73 14.71 24.98 0.57
N GLN A 74 16.05 25.08 0.51
CA GLN A 74 16.94 24.13 1.17
C GLN A 74 16.76 24.11 2.70
N LYS A 75 16.57 25.28 3.33
CA LYS A 75 16.25 25.36 4.77
C LYS A 75 14.94 24.66 5.11
N CYS A 76 13.94 24.76 4.22
CA CYS A 76 12.67 24.05 4.39
C CYS A 76 12.87 22.52 4.37
N ALA A 77 13.77 21.99 3.55
CA ALA A 77 14.08 20.57 3.50
C ALA A 77 14.78 20.09 4.78
N ALA A 78 15.64 20.93 5.37
CA ALA A 78 16.37 20.64 6.61
C ALA A 78 15.46 20.54 7.86
N GLY A 79 14.16 20.88 7.74
CA GLY A 79 13.20 20.81 8.85
C GLY A 79 13.16 22.06 9.74
N GLU A 80 13.84 23.13 9.33
CA GLU A 80 13.83 24.44 9.98
C GLU A 80 12.57 25.22 9.57
N THR A 81 11.40 24.65 9.88
CA THR A 81 10.11 25.13 9.34
C THR A 81 9.87 26.63 9.56
N ASP A 82 10.16 27.15 10.75
CA ASP A 82 9.98 28.58 11.08
C ASP A 82 11.01 29.48 10.38
N GLU A 83 12.28 29.08 10.35
CA GLU A 83 13.31 29.83 9.64
C GLU A 83 13.03 29.89 8.13
N CYS A 84 12.62 28.77 7.53
CA CYS A 84 12.13 28.68 6.16
C CYS A 84 11.00 29.70 5.90
N TYR A 85 10.00 29.76 6.77
CA TYR A 85 8.87 30.68 6.62
C TYR A 85 9.28 32.14 6.68
N PHE A 86 10.07 32.53 7.69
CA PHE A 86 10.51 33.92 7.83
C PHE A 86 11.51 34.32 6.73
N SER A 87 12.29 33.37 6.22
CA SER A 87 13.19 33.60 5.08
C SER A 87 12.40 33.93 3.81
N TYR A 88 11.34 33.17 3.48
CA TYR A 88 10.46 33.52 2.35
C TYR A 88 9.78 34.87 2.54
N LYS A 89 9.44 35.22 3.77
CA LYS A 89 8.79 36.49 4.10
C LYS A 89 9.64 37.70 3.70
N THR A 90 10.96 37.60 3.74
CA THR A 90 11.86 38.70 3.31
C THR A 90 11.69 39.08 1.84
N PHE A 91 11.17 38.16 1.01
CA PHE A 91 10.91 38.36 -0.41
C PHE A 91 9.45 38.70 -0.73
N GLU A 92 8.54 38.76 0.27
CA GLU A 92 7.09 38.94 0.03
C GLU A 92 6.75 40.27 -0.67
N ASN A 93 7.64 41.26 -0.56
CA ASN A 93 7.56 42.58 -1.21
C ASN A 93 8.82 42.90 -2.04
N ALA A 94 9.48 41.89 -2.61
CA ALA A 94 10.63 42.12 -3.49
C ALA A 94 10.28 43.06 -4.66
N ALA A 95 11.25 43.86 -5.11
CA ALA A 95 11.05 44.81 -6.20
C ALA A 95 10.71 44.10 -7.53
N ASP A 96 11.26 42.91 -7.75
CA ASP A 96 10.83 42.04 -8.84
C ASP A 96 9.49 41.37 -8.49
N SER A 97 8.45 41.73 -9.26
CA SER A 97 7.09 41.20 -9.11
C SER A 97 7.04 39.67 -9.22
N LYS A 98 7.85 39.04 -10.08
CA LYS A 98 7.85 37.57 -10.23
C LYS A 98 8.48 36.88 -9.03
N LEU A 99 9.58 37.42 -8.52
CA LEU A 99 10.21 36.94 -7.29
C LEU A 99 9.26 37.07 -6.10
N ALA A 100 8.63 38.25 -5.95
CA ALA A 100 7.64 38.48 -4.91
C ALA A 100 6.43 37.53 -5.05
N ALA A 101 5.92 37.31 -6.27
CA ALA A 101 4.81 36.39 -6.51
C ALA A 101 5.17 34.94 -6.11
N ALA A 102 6.37 34.47 -6.47
CA ALA A 102 6.85 33.14 -6.09
C ALA A 102 6.99 33.00 -4.56
N ALA A 103 7.56 33.99 -3.88
CA ALA A 103 7.66 33.98 -2.41
C ALA A 103 6.28 33.96 -1.73
N ASN A 104 5.32 34.75 -2.23
CA ASN A 104 3.95 34.75 -1.73
C ASN A 104 3.23 33.41 -1.98
N LEU A 105 3.49 32.74 -3.10
CA LEU A 105 2.98 31.39 -3.36
C LEU A 105 3.48 30.39 -2.31
N GLU A 106 4.79 30.39 -2.00
CA GLU A 106 5.39 29.52 -0.99
C GLU A 106 4.83 29.81 0.42
N LEU A 107 4.75 31.10 0.78
CA LEU A 107 4.14 31.53 2.04
C LEU A 107 2.69 31.09 2.15
N SER A 108 1.92 31.08 1.05
CA SER A 108 0.56 30.56 1.05
C SER A 108 0.52 29.07 1.40
N VAL A 109 1.33 28.25 0.74
CA VAL A 109 1.39 26.80 0.98
C VAL A 109 1.82 26.51 2.42
N LEU A 110 2.90 27.15 2.89
CA LEU A 110 3.40 27.00 4.26
C LEU A 110 2.39 27.47 5.32
N SER A 111 1.69 28.58 5.06
CA SER A 111 0.63 29.08 5.95
C SER A 111 -0.51 28.10 6.06
N LEU A 112 -0.89 27.45 4.94
CA LEU A 112 -1.98 26.49 4.92
C LEU A 112 -1.62 25.22 5.72
N GLN A 113 -0.40 24.72 5.59
CA GLN A 113 0.11 23.57 6.36
C GLN A 113 0.11 23.83 7.88
N ARG A 114 0.42 25.08 8.29
CA ARG A 114 0.33 25.56 9.68
C ARG A 114 -1.08 25.88 10.16
N GLY A 115 -2.11 25.69 9.32
CA GLY A 115 -3.49 26.05 9.63
C GLY A 115 -3.75 27.55 9.75
N LEU A 116 -2.83 28.40 9.27
CA LEU A 116 -2.95 29.85 9.18
C LEU A 116 -3.77 30.24 7.94
N VAL A 117 -4.99 29.72 7.83
CA VAL A 117 -5.86 29.82 6.64
C VAL A 117 -6.09 31.25 6.16
N LYS A 118 -6.20 32.22 7.09
CA LYS A 118 -6.36 33.63 6.74
C LYS A 118 -5.12 34.21 6.07
N GLN A 119 -3.93 33.86 6.58
CA GLN A 119 -2.66 34.31 6.02
C GLN A 119 -2.43 33.65 4.66
N ALA A 120 -2.70 32.34 4.54
CA ALA A 120 -2.63 31.63 3.27
C ALA A 120 -3.45 32.33 2.17
N LEU A 121 -4.70 32.70 2.48
CA LEU A 121 -5.55 33.45 1.56
C LEU A 121 -5.00 34.85 1.21
N SER A 122 -4.39 35.55 2.16
CA SER A 122 -3.76 36.85 1.90
C SER A 122 -2.62 36.70 0.91
N TYR A 123 -1.72 35.74 1.19
CA TYR A 123 -0.54 35.48 0.38
C TYR A 123 -0.88 35.01 -1.03
N ILE A 124 -1.83 34.08 -1.20
CA ILE A 124 -2.18 33.62 -2.55
C ILE A 124 -2.91 34.68 -3.37
N ASN A 125 -3.72 35.53 -2.75
CA ASN A 125 -4.33 36.64 -3.45
C ASN A 125 -3.25 37.62 -3.93
N ARG A 126 -2.26 37.93 -3.08
CA ARG A 126 -1.13 38.78 -3.43
C ARG A 126 -0.28 38.17 -4.56
N ALA A 127 -0.02 36.86 -4.52
CA ALA A 127 0.68 36.17 -5.59
C ALA A 127 -0.04 36.31 -6.95
N CYS A 128 -1.35 36.07 -6.98
CA CYS A 128 -2.17 36.26 -8.19
C CYS A 128 -2.25 37.72 -8.66
N GLU A 129 -2.16 38.70 -7.76
CA GLU A 129 -2.09 40.12 -8.16
C GLU A 129 -0.75 40.47 -8.82
N LEU A 130 0.35 39.91 -8.30
CA LEU A 130 1.71 40.15 -8.77
C LEU A 130 2.03 39.41 -10.08
N ASN A 131 1.38 38.27 -10.31
CA ASN A 131 1.54 37.45 -11.52
C ASN A 131 0.20 36.82 -11.93
N PRO A 132 -0.71 37.60 -12.56
CA PRO A 132 -2.07 37.16 -12.87
C PRO A 132 -2.16 36.09 -13.96
N ASP A 133 -1.12 35.94 -14.77
CA ASP A 133 -1.10 35.01 -15.91
C ASP A 133 -0.59 33.61 -15.52
N ASP A 134 -0.20 33.37 -14.27
CA ASP A 134 0.28 32.07 -13.78
C ASP A 134 -0.89 31.14 -13.42
N PRO A 135 -1.14 30.06 -14.19
CA PRO A 135 -2.25 29.15 -13.94
C PRO A 135 -2.09 28.40 -12.62
N PHE A 136 -0.87 28.15 -12.15
CA PHE A 136 -0.64 27.44 -10.89
C PHE A 136 -0.99 28.29 -9.68
N MET A 137 -0.76 29.60 -9.74
CA MET A 137 -1.20 30.52 -8.68
C MET A 137 -2.72 30.56 -8.60
N GLU A 138 -3.43 30.66 -9.73
CA GLU A 138 -4.89 30.63 -9.74
C GLU A 138 -5.47 29.30 -9.24
N LEU A 139 -4.87 28.18 -9.67
CA LEU A 139 -5.24 26.85 -9.18
C LEU A 139 -5.04 26.74 -7.67
N THR A 140 -3.90 27.21 -7.16
CA THR A 140 -3.58 27.24 -5.72
C THR A 140 -4.54 28.14 -4.95
N ARG A 141 -4.97 29.26 -5.54
CA ARG A 141 -6.01 30.14 -4.99
C ARG A 141 -7.33 29.40 -4.84
N GLY A 142 -7.76 28.67 -5.86
CA GLY A 142 -8.95 27.80 -5.82
C GLY A 142 -8.89 26.77 -4.68
N TRP A 143 -7.77 26.03 -4.58
CA TRP A 143 -7.56 25.05 -3.51
C TRP A 143 -7.51 25.69 -2.11
N THR A 144 -6.91 26.88 -1.97
CA THR A 144 -6.84 27.61 -0.69
C THR A 144 -8.21 28.13 -0.28
N TYR A 145 -9.03 28.63 -1.22
CA TYR A 145 -10.42 28.98 -0.96
C TYR A 145 -11.26 27.77 -0.57
N LEU A 146 -11.04 26.61 -1.21
CA LEU A 146 -11.73 25.36 -0.88
C LEU A 146 -11.36 24.90 0.53
N ALA A 147 -10.07 24.91 0.87
CA ALA A 147 -9.55 24.63 2.21
C ALA A 147 -10.20 25.52 3.26
N ALA A 148 -10.37 26.81 2.95
CA ALA A 148 -11.02 27.78 3.84
C ALA A 148 -12.56 27.64 3.94
N GLY A 149 -13.17 26.68 3.26
CA GLY A 149 -14.62 26.49 3.20
C GLY A 149 -15.36 27.56 2.37
N LYS A 150 -14.65 28.36 1.57
CA LYS A 150 -15.21 29.43 0.72
C LYS A 150 -15.59 28.89 -0.66
N TYR A 151 -16.53 27.94 -0.69
CA TYR A 151 -16.82 27.13 -1.88
C TYR A 151 -17.20 27.93 -3.14
N LYS A 152 -17.94 29.03 -3.03
CA LYS A 152 -18.29 29.87 -4.20
C LYS A 152 -17.06 30.54 -4.81
N LYS A 153 -16.14 31.05 -3.97
CA LYS A 153 -14.89 31.68 -4.43
C LYS A 153 -13.93 30.64 -5.00
N ALA A 154 -13.84 29.47 -4.36
CA ALA A 154 -13.06 28.35 -4.87
C ALA A 154 -13.48 27.98 -6.29
N ARG A 155 -14.80 27.78 -6.51
CA ARG A 155 -15.34 27.48 -7.84
C ARG A 155 -15.05 28.58 -8.85
N LYS A 156 -15.22 29.84 -8.47
CA LYS A 156 -14.84 30.97 -9.33
C LYS A 156 -13.37 30.90 -9.76
N SER A 157 -12.43 30.65 -8.83
CA SER A 157 -11.02 30.50 -9.19
C SER A 157 -10.74 29.32 -10.11
N PHE A 158 -11.39 28.18 -9.87
CA PHE A 158 -11.26 27.00 -10.74
C PHE A 158 -11.85 27.24 -12.14
N ASP A 159 -12.90 28.03 -12.25
CA ASP A 159 -13.50 28.44 -13.52
C ASP A 159 -12.63 29.51 -14.21
N ASP A 160 -12.08 30.47 -13.45
CA ASP A 160 -11.19 31.53 -13.95
C ASP A 160 -9.89 30.93 -14.53
N LEU A 161 -9.39 29.82 -13.97
CA LEU A 161 -8.25 29.06 -14.49
C LEU A 161 -8.44 28.60 -15.94
N MET A 162 -9.68 28.33 -16.37
CA MET A 162 -9.98 27.85 -17.73
C MET A 162 -9.77 28.93 -18.80
N TYR A 163 -9.63 30.20 -18.41
CA TYR A 163 -9.22 31.28 -19.32
C TYR A 163 -7.70 31.41 -19.44
N LEU A 164 -6.93 30.83 -18.50
CA LEU A 164 -5.47 30.90 -18.49
C LEU A 164 -4.81 29.72 -19.22
N THR A 165 -5.41 28.52 -19.13
CA THR A 165 -4.85 27.32 -19.75
C THR A 165 -5.92 26.28 -20.09
N ALA A 166 -5.65 25.49 -21.13
CA ALA A 166 -6.40 24.29 -21.50
C ALA A 166 -5.64 22.99 -21.18
N ASP A 167 -4.49 23.09 -20.51
CA ASP A 167 -3.64 21.94 -20.19
C ASP A 167 -4.33 20.99 -19.23
N PHE A 168 -4.26 19.70 -19.55
CA PHE A 168 -5.06 18.67 -18.90
C PHE A 168 -4.81 18.56 -17.38
N GLU A 169 -3.57 18.74 -16.91
CA GLU A 169 -3.22 18.66 -15.49
C GLU A 169 -3.95 19.74 -14.67
N TYR A 170 -3.96 20.98 -15.17
CA TYR A 170 -4.67 22.11 -14.57
C TYR A 170 -6.18 21.91 -14.64
N VAL A 171 -6.71 21.52 -15.81
CA VAL A 171 -8.14 21.27 -16.02
C VAL A 171 -8.64 20.15 -15.11
N SER A 172 -7.95 19.02 -15.05
CA SER A 172 -8.34 17.90 -14.20
C SER A 172 -8.26 18.24 -12.72
N SER A 173 -7.26 19.02 -12.29
CA SER A 173 -7.14 19.47 -10.90
C SER A 173 -8.25 20.46 -10.52
N SER A 174 -8.54 21.43 -11.39
CA SER A 174 -9.66 22.37 -11.23
C SER A 174 -10.99 21.64 -11.15
N LYS A 175 -11.25 20.68 -12.04
CA LYS A 175 -12.45 19.82 -12.02
C LYS A 175 -12.58 19.04 -10.72
N THR A 176 -11.48 18.49 -10.21
CA THR A 176 -11.44 17.80 -8.91
C THR A 176 -11.82 18.74 -7.76
N GLY A 177 -11.24 19.95 -7.75
CA GLY A 177 -11.56 21.00 -6.77
C GLY A 177 -13.03 21.47 -6.86
N ASN A 178 -13.55 21.67 -8.07
CA ASN A 178 -14.95 22.01 -8.33
C ASN A 178 -15.90 20.91 -7.84
N ALA A 179 -15.59 19.64 -8.12
CA ALA A 179 -16.37 18.49 -7.68
C ALA A 179 -16.43 18.41 -6.14
N LEU A 180 -15.30 18.63 -5.47
CA LEU A 180 -15.23 18.69 -4.01
C LEU A 180 -15.99 19.90 -3.45
N ALA A 181 -15.85 21.09 -4.06
CA ALA A 181 -16.57 22.30 -3.64
C ALA A 181 -18.09 22.12 -3.73
N TRP A 182 -18.58 21.49 -4.80
CA TRP A 182 -20.00 21.15 -4.95
C TRP A 182 -20.45 20.15 -3.87
N TYR A 183 -19.69 19.07 -3.67
CA TYR A 183 -20.01 18.07 -2.64
C TYR A 183 -20.07 18.69 -1.24
N LEU A 184 -19.05 19.47 -0.86
CA LEU A 184 -18.95 20.09 0.47
C LEU A 184 -19.97 21.20 0.69
N SER A 185 -20.45 21.84 -0.37
CA SER A 185 -21.57 22.80 -0.32
C SER A 185 -22.95 22.15 -0.39
N GLY A 186 -23.01 20.82 -0.55
CA GLY A 186 -24.25 20.03 -0.51
C GLY A 186 -24.92 19.79 -1.86
N ASN A 187 -24.38 20.29 -2.96
CA ASN A 187 -24.92 20.04 -4.31
C ASN A 187 -24.29 18.77 -4.91
N LYS A 188 -24.95 17.64 -4.68
CA LYS A 188 -24.44 16.31 -5.03
C LYS A 188 -24.57 16.02 -6.51
N GLU A 189 -25.59 16.54 -7.17
CA GLU A 189 -25.86 16.34 -8.58
C GLU A 189 -24.75 16.99 -9.44
N LYS A 190 -24.38 18.25 -9.14
CA LYS A 190 -23.27 18.92 -9.83
C LYS A 190 -21.93 18.27 -9.50
N SER A 191 -21.73 17.84 -8.25
CA SER A 191 -20.52 17.11 -7.88
C SER A 191 -20.38 15.79 -8.65
N ALA A 192 -21.45 15.01 -8.72
CA ALA A 192 -21.50 13.76 -9.47
C ALA A 192 -21.15 13.96 -10.95
N ALA A 193 -21.66 15.02 -11.59
CA ALA A 193 -21.35 15.32 -12.98
C ALA A 193 -19.85 15.56 -13.22
N GLU A 194 -19.19 16.33 -12.34
CA GLU A 194 -17.74 16.58 -12.44
C GLU A 194 -16.92 15.30 -12.18
N TRP A 195 -17.32 14.48 -11.20
CA TRP A 195 -16.67 13.19 -10.97
C TRP A 195 -16.86 12.21 -12.13
N GLN A 196 -18.03 12.20 -12.76
CA GLN A 196 -18.30 11.35 -13.91
C GLN A 196 -17.39 11.73 -15.09
N TYR A 197 -17.20 13.03 -15.34
CA TYR A 197 -16.23 13.50 -16.32
C TYR A 197 -14.80 13.01 -15.99
N LEU A 198 -14.36 13.16 -14.73
CA LEU A 198 -13.03 12.71 -14.31
C LEU A 198 -12.87 11.20 -14.41
N TYR A 199 -13.92 10.42 -14.14
CA TYR A 199 -13.90 8.96 -14.23
C TYR A 199 -13.59 8.49 -15.65
N THR A 200 -14.07 9.23 -16.66
CA THR A 200 -13.77 8.96 -18.06
C THR A 200 -12.49 9.65 -18.54
N ALA A 201 -12.17 10.84 -18.03
CA ALA A 201 -11.12 11.67 -18.61
C ALA A 201 -9.75 11.51 -17.95
N ASN A 202 -9.68 11.05 -16.70
CA ASN A 202 -8.43 10.94 -15.95
C ASN A 202 -8.23 9.53 -15.36
N PRO A 203 -7.46 8.65 -16.05
CA PRO A 203 -7.22 7.30 -15.56
C PRO A 203 -6.34 7.26 -14.30
N TYR A 204 -5.54 8.30 -14.03
CA TYR A 204 -4.56 8.29 -12.94
C TYR A 204 -5.17 8.21 -11.55
N ASN A 205 -6.37 8.78 -11.37
CA ASN A 205 -7.03 8.84 -10.05
C ASN A 205 -8.33 8.04 -10.01
N ILE A 206 -8.48 7.04 -10.87
CA ILE A 206 -9.75 6.32 -11.05
C ILE A 206 -10.28 5.72 -9.74
N SER A 207 -9.41 5.16 -8.88
CA SER A 207 -9.84 4.65 -7.57
C SER A 207 -10.48 5.74 -6.71
N PHE A 208 -9.87 6.92 -6.63
CA PHE A 208 -10.39 8.04 -5.84
C PHE A 208 -11.71 8.55 -6.40
N VAL A 209 -11.80 8.68 -7.72
CA VAL A 209 -13.01 9.12 -8.40
C VAL A 209 -14.15 8.13 -8.17
N SER A 210 -13.90 6.83 -8.31
CA SER A 210 -14.87 5.77 -7.98
C SER A 210 -15.31 5.85 -6.52
N TYR A 211 -14.39 6.06 -5.58
CA TYR A 211 -14.74 6.26 -4.17
C TYR A 211 -15.70 7.45 -3.99
N MET A 212 -15.41 8.60 -4.61
CA MET A 212 -16.24 9.80 -4.51
C MET A 212 -17.63 9.60 -5.13
N LEU A 213 -17.72 8.93 -6.29
CA LEU A 213 -18.99 8.55 -6.91
C LEU A 213 -19.79 7.61 -5.99
N GLY A 214 -19.15 6.60 -5.41
CA GLY A 214 -19.77 5.68 -4.44
C GLY A 214 -20.28 6.39 -3.20
N LYS A 215 -19.49 7.33 -2.66
CA LYS A 215 -19.88 8.19 -1.53
C LYS A 215 -21.11 9.01 -1.86
N ILE A 216 -21.10 9.73 -2.98
CA ILE A 216 -22.23 10.56 -3.42
C ILE A 216 -23.49 9.70 -3.64
N ALA A 217 -23.35 8.59 -4.36
CA ALA A 217 -24.44 7.64 -4.61
C ALA A 217 -25.05 7.15 -3.29
N SER A 218 -24.23 6.82 -2.28
CA SER A 218 -24.71 6.31 -0.99
C SER A 218 -25.63 7.30 -0.25
N GLU A 219 -25.37 8.60 -0.44
CA GLU A 219 -26.08 9.69 0.20
C GLU A 219 -27.28 10.21 -0.62
N MET A 220 -27.44 9.76 -1.87
CA MET A 220 -28.55 10.12 -2.76
C MET A 220 -29.57 8.98 -2.82
N LYS A 221 -30.86 9.28 -2.59
CA LYS A 221 -31.90 8.24 -2.58
C LYS A 221 -32.03 7.53 -3.95
N ALA A 222 -31.94 8.29 -5.05
CA ALA A 222 -32.15 7.78 -6.40
C ALA A 222 -31.03 6.83 -6.88
N SER A 223 -29.79 7.04 -6.42
CA SER A 223 -28.61 6.31 -6.89
C SER A 223 -27.96 5.42 -5.84
N ARG A 224 -28.57 5.27 -4.65
CA ARG A 224 -28.00 4.48 -3.53
C ARG A 224 -27.59 3.06 -3.92
N HIS A 225 -28.34 2.41 -4.81
CA HIS A 225 -28.06 1.06 -5.29
C HIS A 225 -26.75 0.95 -6.10
N LEU A 226 -26.23 2.07 -6.63
CA LEU A 226 -24.95 2.13 -7.36
C LEU A 226 -23.74 2.27 -6.43
N ALA A 227 -23.93 2.67 -5.17
CA ALA A 227 -22.83 2.93 -4.26
C ALA A 227 -21.90 1.70 -4.08
N PRO A 228 -22.43 0.47 -3.89
CA PRO A 228 -21.57 -0.72 -3.80
C PRO A 228 -20.74 -0.97 -5.05
N VAL A 229 -21.27 -0.68 -6.26
CA VAL A 229 -20.57 -0.90 -7.52
C VAL A 229 -19.35 0.01 -7.63
N PHE A 230 -19.51 1.30 -7.37
CA PHE A 230 -18.42 2.27 -7.41
C PHE A 230 -17.38 2.01 -6.31
N LEU A 231 -17.80 1.59 -5.11
CA LEU A 231 -16.87 1.25 -4.05
C LEU A 231 -16.07 -0.02 -4.36
N GLN A 232 -16.70 -1.00 -5.00
CA GLN A 232 -15.99 -2.19 -5.49
C GLN A 232 -14.97 -1.79 -6.57
N GLN A 233 -15.35 -0.95 -7.55
CA GLN A 233 -14.40 -0.44 -8.55
C GLN A 233 -13.23 0.31 -7.91
N SER A 234 -13.50 1.14 -6.90
CA SER A 234 -12.45 1.84 -6.15
C SER A 234 -11.43 0.87 -5.54
N LEU A 235 -11.90 -0.21 -4.92
CA LEU A 235 -11.06 -1.24 -4.30
C LEU A 235 -10.40 -2.19 -5.31
N THR A 236 -11.02 -2.37 -6.49
CA THR A 236 -10.42 -3.08 -7.63
C THR A 236 -9.20 -2.33 -8.14
N HIS A 237 -9.33 -1.01 -8.34
CA HIS A 237 -8.24 -0.17 -8.84
C HIS A 237 -7.22 0.16 -7.75
N ASP A 238 -7.62 0.15 -6.48
CA ASP A 238 -6.72 0.34 -5.35
C ASP A 238 -7.26 -0.30 -4.07
N SER A 239 -6.74 -1.47 -3.74
CA SER A 239 -7.12 -2.20 -2.51
C SER A 239 -6.67 -1.49 -1.23
N LYS A 240 -5.76 -0.50 -1.31
CA LYS A 240 -5.31 0.32 -0.17
C LYS A 240 -6.24 1.50 0.14
N ASN A 241 -7.35 1.67 -0.59
CA ASN A 241 -8.32 2.73 -0.34
C ASN A 241 -9.17 2.44 0.92
N TYR A 242 -8.61 2.76 2.09
CA TYR A 242 -9.22 2.55 3.40
C TYR A 242 -10.63 3.17 3.51
N ALA A 243 -10.80 4.39 2.99
CA ALA A 243 -12.08 5.10 3.04
C ALA A 243 -13.18 4.38 2.23
N ALA A 244 -12.82 3.77 1.09
CA ALA A 244 -13.74 2.95 0.30
C ALA A 244 -14.15 1.67 1.05
N ALA A 245 -13.19 0.96 1.64
CA ALA A 245 -13.45 -0.24 2.46
C ALA A 245 -14.35 0.08 3.66
N GLU A 246 -14.10 1.21 4.33
CA GLU A 246 -14.89 1.66 5.48
C GLU A 246 -16.35 1.99 5.12
N LEU A 247 -16.56 2.72 4.02
CA LEU A 247 -17.90 3.02 3.54
C LEU A 247 -18.62 1.75 3.06
N PHE A 248 -17.91 0.83 2.42
CA PHE A 248 -18.48 -0.43 1.94
C PHE A 248 -18.90 -1.34 3.09
N ALA A 249 -18.14 -1.39 4.19
CA ALA A 249 -18.51 -2.07 5.43
C ALA A 249 -19.82 -1.51 6.02
N LYS A 250 -19.91 -0.17 6.15
CA LYS A 250 -21.09 0.52 6.69
C LYS A 250 -22.34 0.28 5.85
N LEU A 251 -22.21 0.29 4.52
CA LEU A 251 -23.34 -0.01 3.61
C LEU A 251 -23.75 -1.47 3.69
N SER A 252 -22.80 -2.40 3.71
CA SER A 252 -23.08 -3.83 3.88
C SER A 252 -23.84 -4.12 5.18
N GLU A 253 -23.49 -3.44 6.27
CA GLU A 253 -24.19 -3.58 7.55
C GLU A 253 -25.62 -3.05 7.47
N LYS A 254 -25.80 -1.88 6.83
CA LYS A 254 -27.12 -1.29 6.61
C LYS A 254 -28.03 -2.17 5.75
N ASP A 255 -27.46 -2.83 4.75
CA ASP A 255 -28.15 -3.78 3.88
C ASP A 255 -28.30 -5.17 4.52
N LYS A 256 -27.91 -5.32 5.79
CA LYS A 256 -27.96 -6.57 6.58
C LYS A 256 -27.14 -7.72 5.95
N ASN A 257 -26.18 -7.42 5.08
CA ASN A 257 -25.23 -8.41 4.58
C ASN A 257 -24.15 -8.68 5.63
N LYS A 258 -24.45 -9.59 6.55
CA LYS A 258 -23.62 -9.89 7.72
C LYS A 258 -22.21 -10.37 7.34
N LEU A 259 -22.12 -11.29 6.38
CA LEU A 259 -20.85 -11.86 5.94
C LEU A 259 -19.91 -10.79 5.40
N ARG A 260 -20.41 -9.97 4.45
CA ARG A 260 -19.63 -8.88 3.88
C ARG A 260 -19.27 -7.84 4.94
N SER A 261 -20.19 -7.52 5.84
CA SER A 261 -19.91 -6.61 6.96
C SER A 261 -18.75 -7.11 7.83
N TRP A 262 -18.79 -8.40 8.21
CA TRP A 262 -17.72 -9.05 8.96
C TRP A 262 -16.39 -8.96 8.24
N GLN A 263 -16.35 -9.38 6.97
CA GLN A 263 -15.13 -9.38 6.16
C GLN A 263 -14.47 -8.00 6.11
N TYR A 264 -15.22 -6.95 5.79
CA TYR A 264 -14.64 -5.61 5.69
C TYR A 264 -14.31 -5.00 7.05
N TYR A 265 -15.13 -5.20 8.09
CA TYR A 265 -14.77 -4.72 9.43
C TYR A 265 -13.54 -5.45 9.99
N ALA A 266 -13.39 -6.74 9.70
CA ALA A 266 -12.22 -7.55 10.04
C ALA A 266 -10.96 -7.04 9.33
N THR A 267 -11.03 -6.76 8.03
CA THR A 267 -9.93 -6.13 7.29
C THR A 267 -9.55 -4.78 7.90
N LEU A 268 -10.54 -3.91 8.15
CA LEU A 268 -10.29 -2.59 8.75
C LEU A 268 -9.69 -2.69 10.15
N TYR A 269 -10.16 -3.64 10.97
CA TYR A 269 -9.63 -3.87 12.32
C TYR A 269 -8.20 -4.42 12.29
N SER A 270 -7.87 -5.26 11.31
CA SER A 270 -6.49 -5.76 11.14
C SER A 270 -5.52 -4.63 10.79
N LEU A 271 -6.01 -3.59 10.09
CA LEU A 271 -5.25 -2.38 9.78
C LEU A 271 -5.19 -1.40 10.96
N ASP A 272 -6.30 -1.23 11.69
CA ASP A 272 -6.49 -0.27 12.78
C ASP A 272 -7.00 -0.95 14.08
N PRO A 273 -6.20 -1.84 14.71
CA PRO A 273 -6.62 -2.63 15.88
C PRO A 273 -6.90 -1.80 17.12
N ASP A 274 -6.29 -0.61 17.23
CA ASP A 274 -6.52 0.31 18.35
C ASP A 274 -7.90 0.98 18.29
N ASN A 275 -8.60 0.86 17.15
CA ASN A 275 -9.89 1.47 16.91
C ASN A 275 -11.02 0.81 17.72
N LYS A 276 -11.38 1.44 18.83
CA LYS A 276 -12.46 0.99 19.74
C LYS A 276 -13.82 0.77 19.05
N GLN A 277 -14.12 1.49 17.96
CA GLN A 277 -15.39 1.28 17.24
C GLN A 277 -15.32 0.01 16.39
N LEU A 278 -14.21 -0.22 15.71
CA LEU A 278 -13.97 -1.47 14.98
C LEU A 278 -13.94 -2.64 15.95
N ALA A 279 -13.26 -2.54 17.10
CA ALA A 279 -13.24 -3.59 18.12
C ALA A 279 -14.66 -3.99 18.58
N LYS A 280 -15.58 -3.03 18.74
CA LYS A 280 -16.99 -3.31 19.04
C LYS A 280 -17.71 -4.04 17.90
N LYS A 281 -17.43 -3.68 16.64
CA LYS A 281 -17.96 -4.38 15.47
C LYS A 281 -17.45 -5.81 15.41
N ILE A 282 -16.15 -6.01 15.64
CA ILE A 282 -15.52 -7.33 15.70
C ILE A 282 -16.17 -8.17 16.80
N ALA A 283 -16.22 -7.68 18.04
CA ALA A 283 -16.84 -8.42 19.14
C ALA A 283 -18.30 -8.83 18.86
N LYS A 284 -19.09 -7.93 18.24
CA LYS A 284 -20.47 -8.23 17.81
C LYS A 284 -20.50 -9.38 16.80
N TYR A 285 -19.75 -9.27 15.70
CA TYR A 285 -19.81 -10.25 14.62
C TYR A 285 -19.12 -11.57 14.99
N SER A 286 -18.01 -11.55 15.73
CA SER A 286 -17.38 -12.75 16.28
C SER A 286 -18.38 -13.54 17.14
N LYS A 287 -19.20 -12.87 17.95
CA LYS A 287 -20.27 -13.53 18.72
C LYS A 287 -21.36 -14.13 17.82
N GLU A 288 -21.73 -13.45 16.73
CA GLU A 288 -22.74 -13.94 15.78
C GLU A 288 -22.27 -15.16 14.98
N PHE A 289 -20.99 -15.21 14.57
CA PHE A 289 -20.43 -16.31 13.77
C PHE A 289 -19.80 -17.43 14.62
N GLY A 290 -19.49 -17.17 15.89
CA GLY A 290 -18.85 -18.12 16.79
C GLY A 290 -17.50 -18.62 16.25
N ASN A 291 -17.24 -19.91 16.41
CA ASN A 291 -15.98 -20.54 15.99
C ASN A 291 -15.74 -20.46 14.46
N LYS A 292 -16.80 -20.29 13.65
CA LYS A 292 -16.68 -20.16 12.19
C LYS A 292 -16.24 -18.77 11.73
N SER A 293 -16.12 -17.80 12.64
CA SER A 293 -15.73 -16.42 12.30
C SER A 293 -14.42 -16.35 11.51
N ILE A 294 -13.44 -17.18 11.87
CA ILE A 294 -12.15 -17.28 11.19
C ILE A 294 -12.27 -17.86 9.77
N ASP A 295 -13.22 -18.76 9.52
CA ASP A 295 -13.43 -19.40 8.21
C ASP A 295 -13.97 -18.41 7.16
N TYR A 296 -14.53 -17.29 7.62
CA TYR A 296 -15.04 -16.23 6.77
C TYR A 296 -14.01 -15.11 6.53
N LEU A 297 -12.87 -15.16 7.21
CA LEU A 297 -11.75 -14.28 6.96
C LEU A 297 -11.02 -14.71 5.68
N PHE A 298 -10.26 -13.77 5.14
CA PHE A 298 -9.50 -13.96 3.92
C PHE A 298 -8.18 -14.72 4.12
N TYR A 299 -8.19 -15.71 5.00
CA TYR A 299 -7.03 -16.57 5.23
C TYR A 299 -6.99 -17.68 4.19
N LEU A 300 -5.78 -17.98 3.71
CA LEU A 300 -5.57 -19.14 2.85
C LEU A 300 -5.80 -20.41 3.67
N ARG A 301 -6.57 -21.35 3.09
CA ARG A 301 -6.81 -22.67 3.67
C ARG A 301 -6.41 -23.75 2.68
N LEU A 302 -5.66 -24.74 3.14
CA LEU A 302 -5.11 -25.83 2.35
C LEU A 302 -5.47 -27.17 2.99
N ASP A 303 -6.13 -28.04 2.22
CA ASP A 303 -6.52 -29.37 2.71
C ASP A 303 -5.31 -30.30 2.86
N GLN A 304 -4.35 -30.21 1.92
CA GLN A 304 -3.15 -31.05 1.84
C GLN A 304 -1.99 -30.28 1.18
N PRO A 305 -0.72 -30.74 1.34
CA PRO A 305 0.42 -30.19 0.61
C PRO A 305 0.15 -30.13 -0.90
N ILE A 306 0.38 -28.99 -1.52
CA ILE A 306 0.24 -28.79 -2.98
C ILE A 306 1.62 -28.87 -3.65
N VAL A 307 2.67 -28.45 -2.96
CA VAL A 307 4.05 -28.54 -3.43
C VAL A 307 4.64 -29.87 -2.92
N HIS A 308 4.38 -30.97 -3.63
CA HIS A 308 4.82 -32.30 -3.17
C HIS A 308 6.35 -32.48 -3.10
N GLU A 309 7.07 -31.72 -3.93
CA GLU A 309 8.53 -31.76 -4.03
C GLU A 309 9.05 -30.43 -4.53
N LEU A 310 10.15 -29.95 -3.96
CA LEU A 310 10.82 -28.71 -4.33
C LEU A 310 12.34 -28.89 -4.19
N PRO A 311 13.13 -28.58 -5.23
CA PRO A 311 14.59 -28.62 -5.15
C PRO A 311 15.13 -27.84 -3.95
N SER A 312 16.06 -28.43 -3.22
CA SER A 312 16.76 -27.76 -2.12
C SER A 312 18.19 -27.40 -2.52
N THR A 313 18.56 -26.14 -2.33
CA THR A 313 19.88 -25.60 -2.69
C THR A 313 20.69 -25.30 -1.43
N PRO A 314 21.78 -26.06 -1.17
CA PRO A 314 22.65 -25.82 -0.02
C PRO A 314 23.15 -24.36 0.03
N SER A 315 22.84 -23.69 1.13
CA SER A 315 23.21 -22.29 1.41
C SER A 315 23.10 -22.03 2.92
N PRO A 316 23.56 -20.88 3.45
CA PRO A 316 23.41 -20.56 4.86
C PRO A 316 21.96 -20.71 5.32
N LYS A 317 21.78 -21.25 6.53
CA LYS A 317 20.46 -21.43 7.12
C LYS A 317 19.88 -20.09 7.56
N ILE A 318 18.58 -19.91 7.34
CA ILE A 318 17.78 -18.79 7.80
C ILE A 318 16.74 -19.32 8.78
N LYS A 319 16.71 -18.75 9.98
CA LYS A 319 15.67 -18.98 10.97
C LYS A 319 14.60 -17.89 10.83
N MET A 320 13.45 -18.23 10.28
CA MET A 320 12.33 -17.31 10.11
C MET A 320 11.23 -17.63 11.12
N ALA A 321 10.91 -16.69 12.00
CA ALA A 321 9.76 -16.85 12.89
C ALA A 321 8.45 -16.68 12.10
N LEU A 322 7.49 -17.57 12.34
CA LEU A 322 6.20 -17.56 11.66
C LEU A 322 5.12 -16.88 12.49
N TYR A 323 4.07 -16.41 11.82
CA TYR A 323 2.90 -15.77 12.42
C TYR A 323 3.25 -14.51 13.22
N ALA A 324 4.05 -13.63 12.64
CA ALA A 324 4.34 -12.32 13.23
C ALA A 324 3.20 -11.31 13.03
N ASN A 325 3.00 -10.45 14.03
CA ASN A 325 2.06 -9.34 13.97
C ASN A 325 2.62 -8.18 13.11
N ARG A 326 1.88 -7.06 13.01
CA ARG A 326 2.29 -5.89 12.22
C ARG A 326 3.57 -5.21 12.76
N GLU A 327 3.85 -5.38 14.05
CA GLU A 327 5.09 -4.94 14.71
C GLU A 327 6.25 -5.93 14.53
N GLN A 328 6.09 -6.95 13.66
CA GLN A 328 7.12 -7.96 13.35
C GLN A 328 7.49 -8.82 14.57
N VAL A 329 6.54 -9.00 15.50
CA VAL A 329 6.72 -9.86 16.67
C VAL A 329 5.98 -11.17 16.46
N PRO A 330 6.64 -12.34 16.53
CA PRO A 330 5.96 -13.64 16.41
C PRO A 330 4.93 -13.82 17.52
N GLN A 331 3.73 -14.26 17.15
CA GLN A 331 2.64 -14.47 18.09
C GLN A 331 2.68 -15.89 18.66
N LYS A 332 2.29 -16.02 19.92
CA LYS A 332 2.19 -17.33 20.58
C LYS A 332 0.94 -18.05 20.08
N LEU A 333 1.16 -19.25 19.55
CA LEU A 333 0.11 -20.12 19.06
C LEU A 333 -0.36 -21.06 20.17
N GLN A 334 -1.65 -21.38 20.11
CA GLN A 334 -2.33 -22.34 20.97
C GLN A 334 -2.43 -23.71 20.30
N ALA A 335 -2.61 -23.74 18.98
CA ALA A 335 -2.61 -24.98 18.22
C ALA A 335 -2.22 -24.74 16.76
N ILE A 336 -1.59 -25.74 16.15
CA ILE A 336 -1.47 -25.89 14.69
C ILE A 336 -1.72 -27.34 14.31
N SER A 337 -2.05 -27.59 13.05
CA SER A 337 -1.90 -28.91 12.43
C SER A 337 -0.73 -28.86 11.45
N PHE A 338 0.02 -29.95 11.33
CA PHE A 338 0.97 -30.11 10.24
C PHE A 338 0.74 -31.42 9.49
N GLN A 339 1.12 -31.40 8.21
CA GLN A 339 1.03 -32.54 7.32
C GLN A 339 2.26 -32.56 6.40
N PRO A 340 3.14 -33.59 6.50
CA PRO A 340 4.32 -33.66 5.66
C PRO A 340 3.98 -34.30 4.30
N SER A 341 4.59 -33.84 3.21
CA SER A 341 4.45 -34.49 1.89
C SER A 341 5.33 -35.74 1.74
N GLY A 342 6.33 -35.90 2.63
CA GLY A 342 7.16 -37.10 2.78
C GLY A 342 7.14 -37.62 4.22
N THR A 343 8.01 -38.59 4.53
CA THR A 343 8.19 -39.03 5.94
C THR A 343 8.86 -37.91 6.74
N ALA A 344 8.23 -37.51 7.85
CA ALA A 344 8.81 -36.58 8.80
C ALA A 344 9.31 -37.31 10.06
N VAL A 345 10.30 -36.71 10.71
CA VAL A 345 10.89 -37.13 11.97
C VAL A 345 10.75 -36.00 12.96
N VAL A 346 10.22 -36.32 14.14
CA VAL A 346 10.16 -35.40 15.28
C VAL A 346 11.34 -35.73 16.19
N SER A 347 12.15 -34.72 16.48
CA SER A 347 13.35 -34.84 17.31
C SER A 347 13.31 -33.86 18.47
N ASP A 348 13.39 -34.38 19.69
CA ASP A 348 13.60 -33.58 20.90
C ASP A 348 15.09 -33.26 21.05
N GLU A 349 15.40 -32.05 21.51
CA GLU A 349 16.78 -31.58 21.66
C GLU A 349 17.65 -32.49 22.54
N LYS A 350 17.07 -33.20 23.53
CA LYS A 350 17.81 -34.12 24.41
C LYS A 350 17.55 -35.60 24.13
N LEU A 351 16.33 -35.97 23.75
CA LEU A 351 15.97 -37.39 23.55
C LEU A 351 16.31 -37.91 22.14
N GLY A 352 16.60 -37.01 21.19
CA GLY A 352 16.80 -37.40 19.79
C GLY A 352 15.46 -37.69 19.11
N GLU A 353 15.44 -38.65 18.19
CA GLU A 353 14.22 -39.04 17.48
C GLU A 353 13.17 -39.65 18.43
N VAL A 354 11.99 -39.03 18.48
CA VAL A 354 10.88 -39.44 19.36
C VAL A 354 9.65 -39.95 18.58
N LEU A 355 9.46 -39.51 17.33
CA LEU A 355 8.33 -39.92 16.52
C LEU A 355 8.66 -39.88 15.03
N ARG A 356 8.16 -40.86 14.27
CA ARG A 356 8.08 -40.81 12.80
C ARG A 356 6.65 -40.59 12.34
N VAL A 357 6.46 -39.67 11.42
CA VAL A 357 5.17 -39.31 10.83
C VAL A 357 5.18 -39.69 9.35
N PRO A 358 4.34 -40.64 8.90
CA PRO A 358 4.22 -40.96 7.48
C PRO A 358 3.73 -39.78 6.65
N SER A 359 4.01 -39.80 5.34
CA SER A 359 3.53 -38.79 4.40
C SER A 359 2.01 -38.67 4.42
N TYR A 360 1.49 -37.46 4.29
CA TYR A 360 0.07 -37.10 4.26
C TYR A 360 -0.72 -37.50 5.52
N ILE A 361 -0.04 -37.77 6.64
CA ILE A 361 -0.70 -37.99 7.92
C ILE A 361 -0.69 -36.71 8.74
N ASP A 362 -1.88 -36.26 9.12
CA ASP A 362 -2.06 -35.09 9.97
C ASP A 362 -1.61 -35.37 11.41
N LYS A 363 -0.85 -34.43 11.96
CA LYS A 363 -0.55 -34.32 13.39
C LYS A 363 -0.95 -32.94 13.88
N GLN A 364 -1.32 -32.85 15.15
CA GLN A 364 -1.66 -31.59 15.80
C GLN A 364 -0.65 -31.26 16.88
N ILE A 365 -0.22 -30.02 16.92
CA ILE A 365 0.63 -29.47 17.99
C ILE A 365 -0.27 -28.56 18.81
N VAL A 366 -0.44 -28.87 20.09
CA VAL A 366 -1.41 -28.20 20.97
C VAL A 366 -0.72 -27.76 22.25
N PHE A 367 -0.88 -26.51 22.64
CA PHE A 367 -0.40 -26.00 23.91
C PHE A 367 -1.20 -26.59 25.06
N ASN A 368 -0.51 -27.06 26.10
CA ASN A 368 -1.13 -27.61 27.30
C ASN A 368 -0.98 -26.62 28.46
N PRO A 369 -2.04 -25.87 28.82
CA PRO A 369 -1.96 -24.85 29.87
C PRO A 369 -1.74 -25.43 31.27
N GLN A 370 -2.03 -26.72 31.50
CA GLN A 370 -1.82 -27.34 32.80
C GLN A 370 -0.35 -27.66 33.03
N THR A 371 0.38 -28.04 31.99
CA THR A 371 1.79 -28.41 32.08
C THR A 371 2.72 -27.26 31.68
N GLY A 372 2.22 -26.26 30.95
CA GLY A 372 3.03 -25.23 30.28
C GLY A 372 3.90 -25.83 29.16
N GLY A 373 3.54 -27.02 28.67
CA GLY A 373 4.23 -27.73 27.59
C GLY A 373 3.41 -27.75 26.31
N VAL A 374 3.92 -28.47 25.32
CA VAL A 374 3.29 -28.67 24.02
C VAL A 374 3.11 -30.15 23.78
N ASP A 375 1.88 -30.54 23.44
CA ASP A 375 1.49 -31.91 23.13
C ASP A 375 1.40 -32.10 21.62
N LEU A 376 2.05 -33.14 21.11
CA LEU A 376 1.91 -33.64 19.77
C LEU A 376 0.87 -34.77 19.75
N GLN A 377 -0.19 -34.57 18.99
CA GLN A 377 -1.36 -35.44 18.96
C GLN A 377 -1.62 -35.99 17.55
N ASN A 378 -2.22 -37.17 17.47
CA ASN A 378 -2.76 -37.67 16.21
C ASN A 378 -4.13 -37.04 15.88
N ALA A 379 -4.68 -37.34 14.70
CA ALA A 379 -5.98 -36.82 14.26
C ALA A 379 -7.17 -37.18 15.17
N LYS A 380 -7.02 -38.13 16.11
CA LYS A 380 -8.03 -38.50 17.11
C LYS A 380 -7.84 -37.78 18.45
N GLY A 381 -6.83 -36.91 18.56
CA GLY A 381 -6.49 -36.19 19.79
C GLY A 381 -5.69 -37.02 20.81
N HIS A 382 -5.19 -38.21 20.45
CA HIS A 382 -4.31 -38.96 21.36
C HIS A 382 -2.92 -38.35 21.35
N ILE A 383 -2.39 -38.07 22.54
CA ILE A 383 -1.03 -37.55 22.74
C ILE A 383 -0.02 -38.67 22.44
N GLU A 384 0.90 -38.39 21.53
CA GLU A 384 1.98 -39.29 21.12
C GLU A 384 3.34 -38.82 21.65
N PHE A 385 3.49 -37.51 21.90
CA PHE A 385 4.69 -36.92 22.47
C PHE A 385 4.35 -35.60 23.17
N SER A 386 5.07 -35.26 24.24
CA SER A 386 4.91 -33.98 24.96
C SER A 386 6.27 -33.40 25.28
N ALA A 387 6.44 -32.09 25.08
CA ALA A 387 7.68 -31.39 25.34
C ALA A 387 7.48 -30.06 26.07
N LYS A 388 8.36 -29.76 27.02
CA LYS A 388 8.52 -28.41 27.62
C LYS A 388 9.76 -27.67 27.10
N ARG A 389 10.46 -28.26 26.12
CA ARG A 389 11.68 -27.74 25.51
C ARG A 389 11.51 -27.72 23.99
N PRO A 390 12.35 -27.00 23.26
CA PRO A 390 12.29 -27.00 21.81
C PRO A 390 12.41 -28.41 21.23
N PHE A 391 11.64 -28.67 20.18
CA PHE A 391 11.74 -29.88 19.37
C PHE A 391 11.57 -29.51 17.90
N THR A 392 12.06 -30.36 17.02
CA THR A 392 12.12 -30.10 15.58
C THR A 392 11.32 -31.14 14.81
N VAL A 393 10.52 -30.71 13.85
CA VAL A 393 9.92 -31.54 12.82
C VAL A 393 10.77 -31.37 11.56
N SER A 394 11.47 -32.43 11.17
CA SER A 394 12.34 -32.48 9.99
C SER A 394 11.81 -33.50 8.99
N LEU A 395 12.17 -33.36 7.72
CA LEU A 395 11.80 -34.32 6.67
C LEU A 395 13.01 -35.20 6.35
N VAL A 396 12.76 -36.50 6.13
CA VAL A 396 13.84 -37.45 5.77
C VAL A 396 14.53 -37.05 4.46
N HIS A 397 13.77 -36.46 3.54
CA HIS A 397 14.29 -35.93 2.28
C HIS A 397 14.08 -34.41 2.23
N PRO A 398 15.13 -33.60 1.96
CA PRO A 398 15.04 -32.14 1.97
C PRO A 398 14.22 -31.56 0.82
N GLU A 399 13.97 -32.36 -0.22
CA GLU A 399 13.11 -32.05 -1.36
C GLU A 399 11.63 -32.03 -0.97
N ARG A 400 11.26 -32.68 0.14
CA ARG A 400 9.88 -32.75 0.61
C ARG A 400 9.50 -31.46 1.34
N THR A 401 8.21 -31.32 1.59
CA THR A 401 7.58 -30.11 2.15
C THR A 401 6.73 -30.44 3.37
N LEU A 402 6.43 -29.39 4.14
CA LEU A 402 5.62 -29.47 5.35
C LEU A 402 4.51 -28.43 5.28
N LEU A 403 3.26 -28.87 5.20
CA LEU A 403 2.12 -27.97 5.31
C LEU A 403 1.82 -27.70 6.78
N ILE A 404 1.76 -26.42 7.17
CA ILE A 404 1.18 -25.96 8.43
C ILE A 404 -0.20 -25.39 8.14
N LYS A 405 -1.21 -25.88 8.84
CA LYS A 405 -2.62 -25.50 8.66
C LYS A 405 -3.35 -25.31 9.98
N ASN A 406 -4.48 -24.62 9.93
CA ASN A 406 -5.39 -24.41 11.07
C ASN A 406 -4.70 -23.77 12.28
N ALA A 407 -3.85 -22.77 12.04
CA ALA A 407 -3.18 -22.06 13.12
C ALA A 407 -4.17 -21.31 14.01
N GLN A 408 -4.01 -21.47 15.32
CA GLN A 408 -4.82 -20.84 16.35
C GLN A 408 -3.92 -20.06 17.29
N ALA A 409 -4.26 -18.79 17.50
CA ALA A 409 -3.67 -17.93 18.53
C ALA A 409 -4.77 -17.52 19.52
N GLU A 410 -4.42 -16.80 20.59
CA GLU A 410 -5.42 -16.28 21.54
C GLU A 410 -6.48 -15.38 20.87
N ASN A 411 -6.07 -14.69 19.80
CA ASN A 411 -6.91 -13.84 18.99
C ASN A 411 -6.73 -14.17 17.52
N ILE A 412 -7.84 -14.32 16.77
CA ILE A 412 -7.82 -14.58 15.33
C ILE A 412 -7.19 -13.45 14.51
N PHE A 413 -7.00 -12.25 15.10
CA PHE A 413 -6.34 -11.09 14.50
C PHE A 413 -4.89 -10.90 14.99
N ALA A 414 -4.33 -11.83 15.76
CA ALA A 414 -2.99 -11.69 16.31
C ALA A 414 -1.93 -11.62 15.19
N ALA A 415 -2.12 -12.37 14.10
CA ALA A 415 -1.26 -12.41 12.93
C ALA A 415 -2.06 -12.83 11.68
N ASP A 416 -1.39 -12.93 10.53
CA ASP A 416 -1.94 -13.63 9.37
C ASP A 416 -1.91 -15.14 9.61
N LEU A 417 -3.04 -15.69 10.09
CA LEU A 417 -3.21 -17.12 10.41
C LEU A 417 -3.51 -17.99 9.19
N SER A 418 -3.14 -17.53 7.98
CA SER A 418 -3.19 -18.34 6.77
C SER A 418 -2.37 -19.62 6.89
N ASP A 419 -2.85 -20.68 6.23
CA ASP A 419 -2.10 -21.92 6.07
C ASP A 419 -0.89 -21.66 5.17
N LYS A 420 0.26 -22.26 5.51
CA LYS A 420 1.54 -22.04 4.85
C LYS A 420 2.23 -23.37 4.62
N GLU A 421 2.63 -23.63 3.38
CA GLU A 421 3.52 -24.74 3.08
C GLU A 421 4.98 -24.28 3.23
N LEU A 422 5.82 -25.12 3.82
CA LEU A 422 7.22 -24.84 4.14
C LEU A 422 8.16 -25.84 3.48
N GLN A 423 9.39 -25.41 3.22
CA GLN A 423 10.54 -26.27 2.99
C GLN A 423 11.45 -26.21 4.22
N GLY A 424 12.36 -27.18 4.38
CA GLY A 424 13.27 -27.23 5.52
C GLY A 424 12.63 -27.82 6.78
N GLU A 425 13.03 -27.31 7.94
CA GLU A 425 12.61 -27.83 9.25
C GLU A 425 11.68 -26.85 9.96
N LEU A 426 10.81 -27.39 10.81
CA LEU A 426 9.97 -26.61 11.71
C LEU A 426 10.45 -26.82 13.15
N ILE A 427 10.96 -25.77 13.76
CA ILE A 427 11.33 -25.74 15.18
C ILE A 427 10.13 -25.22 15.96
N VAL A 428 9.69 -25.98 16.96
CA VAL A 428 8.60 -25.63 17.87
C VAL A 428 9.22 -25.24 19.19
N VAL A 429 8.95 -24.02 19.65
CA VAL A 429 9.51 -23.47 20.90
C VAL A 429 8.38 -23.29 21.91
N PRO A 430 8.24 -24.20 22.90
CA PRO A 430 7.29 -24.04 23.98
C PRO A 430 7.52 -22.74 24.78
N ALA A 431 6.44 -22.09 25.17
CA ALA A 431 6.42 -20.91 26.02
C ALA A 431 5.38 -21.08 27.16
N SER A 432 5.31 -20.11 28.07
CA SER A 432 4.44 -20.16 29.26
C SER A 432 2.93 -20.21 28.97
N ASP A 433 2.53 -19.72 27.80
CA ASP A 433 1.16 -19.34 27.41
C ASP A 433 0.91 -19.67 25.92
N GLY A 434 1.67 -20.61 25.36
CA GLY A 434 1.59 -21.03 23.96
C GLY A 434 2.92 -21.58 23.46
N PHE A 435 3.13 -21.49 22.16
CA PHE A 435 4.41 -21.80 21.51
C PHE A 435 4.68 -20.90 20.31
N ILE A 436 5.94 -20.77 19.94
CA ILE A 436 6.38 -20.05 18.74
C ILE A 436 6.90 -21.07 17.72
N LEU A 437 6.71 -20.77 16.44
CA LEU A 437 7.20 -21.57 15.32
C LEU A 437 8.31 -20.84 14.58
N ILE A 438 9.39 -21.57 14.30
CA ILE A 438 10.52 -21.07 13.53
C ILE A 438 10.76 -22.04 12.36
N ASN A 439 10.70 -21.52 11.13
CA ASN A 439 11.14 -22.27 9.96
C ASN A 439 12.65 -22.12 9.79
N ASN A 440 13.37 -23.24 9.79
CA ASN A 440 14.81 -23.31 9.57
C ASN A 440 15.09 -23.88 8.17
N SER A 441 15.42 -22.99 7.23
CA SER A 441 15.49 -23.29 5.80
C SER A 441 16.79 -22.78 5.19
N ASN A 442 17.21 -23.33 4.06
CA ASN A 442 18.34 -22.75 3.33
C ASN A 442 17.91 -21.40 2.75
N ALA A 443 18.82 -20.41 2.72
CA ALA A 443 18.51 -19.08 2.19
C ALA A 443 17.95 -19.12 0.76
N GLU A 444 18.58 -19.92 -0.12
CA GLU A 444 18.18 -20.07 -1.53
C GLU A 444 16.78 -20.70 -1.70
N ASP A 445 16.35 -21.53 -0.74
CA ASP A 445 15.05 -22.21 -0.75
C ASP A 445 13.91 -21.22 -0.42
N LEU A 446 14.21 -20.14 0.31
CA LEU A 446 13.23 -19.10 0.65
C LEU A 446 13.03 -18.08 -0.47
N ILE A 447 14.05 -17.82 -1.31
CA ILE A 447 14.01 -16.74 -2.32
C ILE A 447 12.78 -16.83 -3.24
N PRO A 448 12.43 -17.98 -3.84
CA PRO A 448 11.26 -18.06 -4.72
C PRO A 448 9.94 -17.72 -4.01
N ALA A 449 9.80 -18.10 -2.73
CA ALA A 449 8.61 -17.79 -1.95
C ALA A 449 8.55 -16.31 -1.55
N LEU A 450 9.69 -15.69 -1.26
CA LEU A 450 9.81 -14.26 -1.00
C LEU A 450 9.55 -13.42 -2.26
N LEU A 451 9.96 -13.89 -3.44
CA LEU A 451 9.58 -13.28 -4.72
C LEU A 451 8.05 -13.31 -4.89
N ALA A 452 7.43 -14.49 -4.69
CA ALA A 452 6.00 -14.71 -4.92
C ALA A 452 5.09 -13.74 -4.17
N SER A 453 5.52 -13.21 -3.01
CA SER A 453 4.73 -12.28 -2.20
C SER A 453 4.72 -10.84 -2.74
N ARG A 454 5.61 -10.48 -3.68
CA ARG A 454 5.84 -9.10 -4.14
C ARG A 454 5.77 -8.91 -5.67
N VAL A 455 5.79 -9.98 -6.47
CA VAL A 455 5.98 -9.87 -7.94
C VAL A 455 4.74 -10.16 -8.79
N GLN A 456 3.53 -9.95 -8.28
CA GLN A 456 2.28 -10.38 -8.95
C GLN A 456 2.11 -9.85 -10.39
N SER A 457 2.64 -8.67 -10.69
CA SER A 457 2.57 -8.03 -12.02
C SER A 457 3.90 -7.99 -12.77
N ILE A 458 4.97 -8.57 -12.22
CA ILE A 458 6.29 -8.63 -12.86
C ILE A 458 6.32 -9.84 -13.80
N THR A 459 6.67 -9.61 -15.05
CA THR A 459 6.52 -10.62 -16.11
C THR A 459 7.85 -10.99 -16.79
N HIS A 460 8.89 -10.18 -16.64
CA HIS A 460 10.17 -10.39 -17.31
C HIS A 460 11.19 -11.10 -16.41
N PRO A 461 11.85 -12.20 -16.88
CA PRO A 461 12.82 -12.96 -16.10
C PRO A 461 13.96 -12.13 -15.49
N ALA A 462 14.55 -11.21 -16.28
CA ALA A 462 15.65 -10.37 -15.81
C ALA A 462 15.29 -9.49 -14.60
N ALA A 463 14.03 -9.04 -14.50
CA ALA A 463 13.56 -8.29 -13.34
C ALA A 463 13.40 -9.18 -12.10
N LEU A 464 12.88 -10.41 -12.28
CA LEU A 464 12.78 -11.41 -11.22
C LEU A 464 14.16 -11.83 -10.70
N GLU A 465 15.12 -12.05 -11.61
CA GLU A 465 16.51 -12.36 -11.28
C GLU A 465 17.18 -11.23 -10.51
N ALA A 466 17.00 -9.97 -10.94
CA ALA A 466 17.54 -8.81 -10.24
C ALA A 466 16.95 -8.70 -8.82
N PHE A 467 15.64 -8.91 -8.68
CA PHE A 467 14.99 -8.88 -7.38
C PHE A 467 15.41 -10.05 -6.49
N ALA A 468 15.63 -11.24 -7.06
CA ALA A 468 16.16 -12.39 -6.32
C ALA A 468 17.55 -12.08 -5.72
N VAL A 469 18.44 -11.42 -6.48
CA VAL A 469 19.74 -10.95 -5.95
C VAL A 469 19.55 -9.95 -4.81
N VAL A 470 18.64 -8.99 -4.94
CA VAL A 470 18.37 -7.99 -3.89
C VAL A 470 17.84 -8.66 -2.62
N LEU A 471 16.83 -9.53 -2.74
CA LEU A 471 16.27 -10.28 -1.61
C LEU A 471 17.33 -11.14 -0.93
N ARG A 472 18.13 -11.88 -1.69
CA ARG A 472 19.21 -12.71 -1.15
C ARG A 472 20.24 -11.90 -0.40
N SER A 473 20.59 -10.72 -0.92
CA SER A 473 21.54 -9.81 -0.28
C SER A 473 21.01 -9.31 1.05
N ALA A 474 19.77 -8.83 1.08
CA ALA A 474 19.10 -8.36 2.29
C ALA A 474 18.92 -9.50 3.31
N LEU A 475 18.51 -10.69 2.85
CA LEU A 475 18.25 -11.85 3.70
C LEU A 475 19.53 -12.34 4.40
N LEU A 476 20.64 -12.43 3.66
CA LEU A 476 21.93 -12.83 4.24
C LEU A 476 22.50 -11.75 5.16
N GLN A 477 22.24 -10.47 4.88
CA GLN A 477 22.62 -9.38 5.78
C GLN A 477 21.84 -9.47 7.10
N ALA A 478 20.51 -9.63 7.04
CA ALA A 478 19.67 -9.79 8.24
C ALA A 478 20.09 -11.01 9.08
N ALA A 479 20.47 -12.11 8.43
CA ALA A 479 20.97 -13.31 9.11
C ALA A 479 22.30 -13.07 9.85
N GLU A 480 23.18 -12.25 9.31
CA GLU A 480 24.44 -11.89 9.99
C GLU A 480 24.20 -10.91 11.16
N GLU A 481 23.34 -9.90 10.94
CA GLU A 481 23.00 -8.89 11.96
C GLU A 481 22.31 -9.52 13.18
N HIS A 482 21.43 -10.49 12.96
CA HIS A 482 20.65 -11.16 14.01
C HIS A 482 21.16 -12.57 14.36
N LYS A 483 22.42 -12.93 14.04
CA LYS A 483 22.93 -14.30 14.22
C LYS A 483 22.87 -14.86 15.65
N ASN A 484 22.82 -13.98 16.64
CA ASN A 484 22.76 -14.33 18.07
C ASN A 484 21.31 -14.39 18.60
N GLU A 485 20.32 -14.04 17.77
CA GLU A 485 18.91 -14.07 18.11
C GLU A 485 18.32 -15.47 17.86
N PRO A 486 17.20 -15.83 18.53
CA PRO A 486 16.54 -17.12 18.32
C PRO A 486 16.07 -17.33 16.88
N TYR A 487 15.78 -16.25 16.16
CA TYR A 487 15.43 -16.19 14.75
C TYR A 487 16.02 -14.92 14.14
N PHE A 488 16.17 -14.87 12.81
CA PHE A 488 16.85 -13.78 12.11
C PHE A 488 15.89 -12.80 11.42
N ILE A 489 14.72 -13.31 11.02
CA ILE A 489 13.65 -12.58 10.32
C ILE A 489 12.29 -13.12 10.74
N THR A 490 11.22 -12.44 10.36
CA THR A 490 9.83 -12.90 10.50
C THR A 490 9.10 -13.00 9.17
N ASP A 491 8.06 -13.84 9.11
CA ASP A 491 7.20 -13.99 7.93
C ASP A 491 6.37 -12.74 7.59
N ASN A 492 6.38 -11.74 8.47
CA ASN A 492 5.72 -10.46 8.30
C ASN A 492 6.69 -9.27 8.32
N ASP A 493 7.98 -9.49 8.08
CA ASP A 493 8.94 -8.39 7.91
C ASP A 493 8.60 -7.50 6.71
N THR A 494 9.05 -6.25 6.75
CA THR A 494 8.81 -5.27 5.67
C THR A 494 9.33 -5.77 4.32
N ASP A 495 10.53 -6.35 4.32
CA ASP A 495 11.21 -6.82 3.11
C ASP A 495 10.99 -8.32 2.84
N PHE A 496 10.67 -9.11 3.86
CA PHE A 496 10.60 -10.58 3.79
C PHE A 496 9.20 -11.15 4.05
N LYS A 497 8.17 -10.59 3.40
CA LYS A 497 6.81 -11.14 3.50
C LYS A 497 6.79 -12.58 2.98
N PHE A 498 6.44 -13.53 3.85
CA PHE A 498 6.36 -14.95 3.51
C PHE A 498 4.95 -15.50 3.70
N LYS A 499 4.39 -16.06 2.62
CA LYS A 499 3.03 -16.59 2.56
C LYS A 499 2.96 -18.10 2.31
N GLY A 500 4.10 -18.79 2.39
CA GLY A 500 4.22 -20.20 2.05
C GLY A 500 4.78 -20.45 0.65
N ILE A 501 5.41 -21.60 0.46
CA ILE A 501 6.00 -22.03 -0.82
C ILE A 501 4.94 -22.43 -1.86
N ASN A 502 3.68 -22.61 -1.43
CA ASN A 502 2.53 -22.93 -2.26
C ASN A 502 2.13 -21.82 -3.25
N LEU A 503 2.81 -20.67 -3.24
CA LEU A 503 2.65 -19.58 -4.21
C LEU A 503 3.74 -19.57 -5.29
N ILE A 504 4.70 -20.49 -5.22
CA ILE A 504 5.80 -20.57 -6.18
C ILE A 504 5.30 -21.11 -7.51
N PHE A 505 5.69 -20.44 -8.60
CA PHE A 505 5.53 -20.92 -9.97
C PHE A 505 6.89 -21.00 -10.66
N LYS A 506 6.95 -21.74 -11.76
CA LYS A 506 8.20 -22.13 -12.44
C LYS A 506 9.14 -20.95 -12.73
N THR A 507 8.63 -19.81 -13.18
CA THR A 507 9.48 -18.67 -13.52
C THR A 507 10.20 -18.07 -12.32
N LEU A 508 9.64 -18.17 -11.10
CA LEU A 508 10.32 -17.72 -9.87
C LEU A 508 11.46 -18.65 -9.48
N LEU A 509 11.27 -19.96 -9.68
CA LEU A 509 12.32 -20.96 -9.46
C LEU A 509 13.47 -20.78 -10.44
N ASP A 510 13.14 -20.61 -11.72
CA ASP A 510 14.13 -20.40 -12.78
C ASP A 510 14.92 -19.11 -12.50
N ALA A 511 14.27 -18.00 -12.14
CA ALA A 511 14.93 -16.74 -11.79
C ALA A 511 15.83 -16.85 -10.54
N SER A 512 15.37 -17.53 -9.49
CA SER A 512 16.18 -17.76 -8.29
C SER A 512 17.43 -18.59 -8.61
N LYS A 513 17.26 -19.64 -9.44
CA LYS A 513 18.34 -20.53 -9.87
C LYS A 513 19.37 -19.82 -10.75
N GLU A 514 18.92 -19.04 -11.73
CA GLU A 514 19.81 -18.33 -12.67
C GLU A 514 20.63 -17.24 -11.96
N SER A 515 20.02 -16.58 -10.98
CA SER A 515 20.67 -15.55 -10.17
C SER A 515 21.34 -16.07 -8.89
N ALA A 516 21.37 -17.39 -8.69
CA ALA A 516 21.83 -18.01 -7.45
C ALA A 516 23.27 -17.61 -7.11
N LYS A 517 23.59 -17.59 -5.81
CA LYS A 517 24.95 -17.36 -5.30
C LYS A 517 25.53 -15.98 -5.65
N ILE A 518 24.71 -15.04 -6.08
CA ILE A 518 25.11 -13.65 -6.29
C ILE A 518 24.51 -12.80 -5.17
N ARG A 519 25.34 -11.95 -4.54
CA ARG A 519 24.88 -10.94 -3.59
C ARG A 519 25.52 -9.58 -3.85
N LEU A 520 24.80 -8.53 -3.46
CA LEU A 520 25.27 -7.17 -3.43
C LEU A 520 26.13 -6.95 -2.19
N THR A 521 27.20 -6.19 -2.36
CA THR A 521 28.03 -5.65 -1.28
C THR A 521 28.22 -4.15 -1.51
N GLN A 522 28.54 -3.40 -0.44
CA GLN A 522 28.70 -1.94 -0.49
C GLN A 522 27.42 -1.17 -0.91
N ALA A 523 26.25 -1.78 -0.76
CA ALA A 523 24.96 -1.14 -0.94
C ALA A 523 23.95 -1.72 0.05
N GLN A 524 23.00 -0.90 0.50
CA GLN A 524 21.86 -1.37 1.26
C GLN A 524 20.86 -2.00 0.29
N ALA A 525 20.67 -3.31 0.39
CA ALA A 525 19.72 -4.02 -0.43
C ALA A 525 18.28 -3.72 0.05
N GLY A 526 17.46 -3.17 -0.84
CA GLY A 526 16.07 -2.82 -0.57
C GLY A 526 15.27 -2.72 -1.85
N SER A 527 13.94 -2.74 -1.73
CA SER A 527 13.04 -2.66 -2.89
C SER A 527 11.72 -1.97 -2.56
N TYR A 528 11.07 -1.45 -3.58
CA TYR A 528 9.74 -0.84 -3.50
C TYR A 528 8.94 -1.10 -4.78
N ASP A 529 7.62 -1.01 -4.69
CA ASP A 529 6.73 -1.59 -5.71
C ASP A 529 6.72 -0.74 -7.00
N ASP A 530 6.46 0.56 -6.86
CA ASP A 530 6.24 1.49 -7.98
C ASP A 530 7.02 2.79 -7.79
N CYS A 531 7.69 3.24 -8.85
CA CYS A 531 8.47 4.48 -8.88
C CYS A 531 7.86 5.53 -9.79
N GLY A 532 7.95 6.79 -9.38
CA GLY A 532 7.75 7.94 -10.24
C GLY A 532 9.07 8.45 -10.80
N VAL A 533 9.04 9.68 -11.29
CA VAL A 533 10.22 10.37 -11.83
C VAL A 533 11.20 10.74 -10.71
N LEU A 534 10.69 11.13 -9.54
CA LEU A 534 11.47 11.55 -8.37
C LEU A 534 11.60 10.41 -7.34
N SER A 535 12.61 9.56 -7.51
CA SER A 535 13.02 8.57 -6.51
C SER A 535 13.73 9.23 -5.31
N ALA A 536 13.84 8.52 -4.18
CA ALA A 536 14.53 9.04 -2.99
C ALA A 536 16.06 8.99 -3.14
N ASP A 537 16.55 8.02 -3.88
CA ASP A 537 17.97 7.76 -4.18
C ASP A 537 18.48 8.45 -5.45
N GLN A 538 17.65 9.32 -6.06
CA GLN A 538 17.97 10.08 -7.27
C GLN A 538 18.22 9.22 -8.53
N ILE A 539 17.87 7.93 -8.49
CA ILE A 539 17.82 7.07 -9.68
C ILE A 539 16.78 7.62 -10.65
N GLN A 540 17.19 7.77 -11.91
CA GLN A 540 16.29 8.25 -12.96
C GLN A 540 15.38 7.10 -13.39
N ASN A 541 14.08 7.33 -13.58
CA ASN A 541 13.15 6.28 -14.04
C ASN A 541 12.51 6.60 -15.40
N THR A 542 13.05 7.61 -16.10
CA THR A 542 12.62 8.13 -17.41
C THR A 542 13.85 8.72 -18.11
N ALA A 543 13.82 8.80 -19.45
CA ALA A 543 14.85 9.47 -20.23
C ALA A 543 14.71 10.99 -20.20
N ASP A 544 13.48 11.50 -20.07
CA ASP A 544 13.21 12.93 -19.95
C ASP A 544 13.36 13.35 -18.48
N LYS A 545 14.51 13.94 -18.14
CA LYS A 545 14.80 14.38 -16.77
C LYS A 545 14.23 15.78 -16.56
N PRO A 546 13.10 15.94 -15.84
CA PRO A 546 12.64 17.28 -15.49
C PRO A 546 13.66 17.91 -14.55
N GLY A 547 14.03 19.16 -14.83
CA GLY A 547 14.70 19.98 -13.83
C GLY A 547 13.79 20.12 -12.61
N TYR A 548 14.26 19.69 -11.44
CA TYR A 548 13.49 19.74 -10.20
C TYR A 548 14.29 20.43 -9.11
N ILE A 549 13.69 21.48 -8.53
CA ILE A 549 14.18 22.12 -7.32
C ILE A 549 13.09 21.94 -6.27
N PHE A 550 13.46 21.39 -5.12
CA PHE A 550 12.54 21.26 -4.01
C PHE A 550 12.04 22.63 -3.55
N SER A 551 10.73 22.72 -3.37
CA SER A 551 10.05 23.75 -2.58
C SER A 551 8.65 23.22 -2.20
N PRO A 552 8.01 23.73 -1.14
CA PRO A 552 6.64 23.35 -0.81
C PRO A 552 5.66 23.44 -2.00
N ALA A 553 5.72 24.51 -2.79
CA ALA A 553 4.87 24.65 -3.97
C ALA A 553 5.25 23.68 -5.10
N ASN A 554 6.54 23.41 -5.31
CA ASN A 554 6.98 22.47 -6.35
C ASN A 554 6.64 21.01 -6.03
N VAL A 555 6.59 20.62 -4.75
CA VAL A 555 6.02 19.32 -4.36
C VAL A 555 4.54 19.25 -4.78
N SER A 556 3.75 20.29 -4.50
CA SER A 556 2.35 20.33 -4.93
C SER A 556 2.18 20.31 -6.46
N LYS A 557 3.07 20.98 -7.21
CA LYS A 557 3.10 20.84 -8.69
C LYS A 557 3.39 19.40 -9.09
N TYR A 558 4.43 18.78 -8.54
CA TYR A 558 4.82 17.42 -8.92
C TYR A 558 3.71 16.41 -8.70
N LEU A 559 2.93 16.54 -7.63
CA LEU A 559 1.79 15.66 -7.33
C LEU A 559 0.60 15.84 -8.27
N LEU A 560 0.52 16.98 -8.96
CA LEU A 560 -0.41 17.18 -10.06
C LEU A 560 0.11 16.61 -11.38
N SER A 561 1.43 16.43 -11.49
CA SER A 561 2.08 16.08 -12.74
C SER A 561 1.65 14.72 -13.27
N ASN A 562 1.50 14.63 -14.58
CA ASN A 562 1.22 13.42 -15.31
C ASN A 562 2.49 12.56 -15.40
N PRO A 563 2.42 11.26 -15.08
CA PRO A 563 3.52 10.35 -15.34
C PRO A 563 3.91 10.34 -16.83
N PRO A 564 5.22 10.42 -17.16
CA PRO A 564 5.66 10.45 -18.55
C PRO A 564 5.47 9.10 -19.26
N ALA A 565 5.42 9.13 -20.60
CA ALA A 565 5.09 7.96 -21.42
C ALA A 565 6.14 6.85 -21.33
N ASP A 566 7.39 7.26 -21.10
CA ASP A 566 8.59 6.42 -21.11
C ASP A 566 9.02 5.98 -19.70
N LEU A 567 8.26 6.37 -18.66
CA LEU A 567 8.45 5.96 -17.28
C LEU A 567 8.58 4.43 -17.21
N PHE A 568 9.67 3.91 -16.65
CA PHE A 568 9.92 2.46 -16.66
C PHE A 568 8.85 1.68 -15.91
N SER A 569 8.31 2.23 -14.82
CA SER A 569 7.24 1.60 -14.02
C SER A 569 5.84 1.71 -14.64
N ARG A 570 5.68 2.35 -15.81
CA ARG A 570 4.38 2.55 -16.45
C ARG A 570 3.59 1.23 -16.51
N PRO A 571 2.39 1.14 -15.91
CA PRO A 571 1.62 -0.08 -15.94
C PRO A 571 1.12 -0.39 -17.35
N GLN A 572 1.01 -1.68 -17.66
CA GLN A 572 0.41 -2.13 -18.91
C GLN A 572 -1.10 -1.89 -18.94
N ASP A 573 -1.78 -2.14 -17.81
CA ASP A 573 -3.18 -1.81 -17.60
C ASP A 573 -3.30 -0.37 -17.07
N PRO A 574 -3.91 0.57 -17.83
CA PRO A 574 -4.10 1.95 -17.39
C PRO A 574 -4.93 2.09 -16.11
N THR A 575 -5.66 1.06 -15.68
CA THR A 575 -6.40 1.12 -14.42
C THR A 575 -5.53 0.92 -13.18
N GLN A 576 -4.25 0.56 -13.36
CA GLN A 576 -3.26 0.33 -12.29
C GLN A 576 -2.40 1.57 -12.00
N TRP A 577 -2.70 2.72 -12.59
CA TRP A 577 -1.95 3.96 -12.33
C TRP A 577 -1.95 4.39 -10.86
N SER A 578 -2.87 3.87 -10.04
CA SER A 578 -2.89 4.05 -8.58
C SER A 578 -1.59 3.57 -7.90
N GLY A 579 -0.83 2.66 -8.52
CA GLY A 579 0.52 2.27 -8.10
C GLY A 579 1.49 3.45 -8.05
N ILE A 580 1.36 4.38 -9.00
CA ILE A 580 2.31 5.49 -9.19
C ILE A 580 1.71 6.81 -8.76
N LYS A 581 0.45 7.10 -9.08
CA LYS A 581 -0.21 8.37 -8.76
C LYS A 581 -1.53 8.08 -8.09
N TRP A 582 -1.71 8.59 -6.89
CA TRP A 582 -2.84 8.23 -6.04
C TRP A 582 -3.37 9.42 -5.26
N MET A 583 -4.64 9.31 -4.85
CA MET A 583 -5.32 10.34 -4.10
C MET A 583 -6.29 9.70 -3.11
N TYR A 584 -6.32 10.23 -1.89
CA TYR A 584 -7.22 9.78 -0.83
C TYR A 584 -7.84 10.96 -0.11
N VAL A 585 -9.02 10.75 0.48
CA VAL A 585 -9.62 11.73 1.39
C VAL A 585 -9.98 11.06 2.71
N TYR A 586 -9.41 11.58 3.79
CA TYR A 586 -9.56 11.04 5.13
C TYR A 586 -10.40 11.97 6.00
N ASP A 587 -11.11 11.39 6.97
CA ASP A 587 -11.88 12.15 7.95
C ASP A 587 -10.96 12.67 9.07
N GLY A 588 -11.04 13.98 9.36
CA GLY A 588 -10.16 14.61 10.36
C GLY A 588 -10.40 14.08 11.78
N LYS A 589 -11.61 13.57 12.08
CA LYS A 589 -11.92 12.96 13.38
C LYS A 589 -11.29 11.57 13.50
N GLU A 590 -11.17 10.82 12.43
CA GLU A 590 -10.46 9.54 12.45
C GLU A 590 -8.98 9.73 12.74
N ILE A 591 -8.33 10.67 12.05
CA ILE A 591 -6.94 11.05 12.31
C ILE A 591 -6.79 11.48 13.78
N GLN A 592 -7.69 12.34 14.27
CA GLN A 592 -7.70 12.76 15.67
C GLN A 592 -7.82 11.57 16.64
N ASN A 593 -8.69 10.59 16.34
CA ASN A 593 -8.87 9.42 17.20
C ASN A 593 -7.63 8.53 17.24
N ARG A 594 -6.95 8.35 16.10
CA ARG A 594 -5.69 7.57 16.04
C ARG A 594 -4.59 8.22 16.86
N ILE A 595 -4.46 9.55 16.77
CA ILE A 595 -3.51 10.30 17.61
C ILE A 595 -3.88 10.17 19.10
N ALA A 596 -5.17 10.21 19.43
CA ALA A 596 -5.64 10.15 20.82
C ALA A 596 -5.31 8.83 21.56
N TYR A 597 -4.96 7.76 20.85
CA TYR A 597 -4.40 6.54 21.46
C TYR A 597 -2.99 6.74 22.01
N LYS A 598 -2.26 7.72 21.47
CA LYS A 598 -0.89 8.08 21.88
C LYS A 598 -0.90 9.32 22.77
N GLN A 599 -1.57 10.38 22.33
CA GLN A 599 -1.67 11.65 23.03
C GLN A 599 -2.93 12.42 22.65
N ASN A 600 -3.65 12.97 23.63
CA ASN A 600 -4.84 13.77 23.35
C ASN A 600 -4.48 15.22 22.95
N ILE A 601 -4.47 15.49 21.64
CA ILE A 601 -4.23 16.84 21.09
C ILE A 601 -5.51 17.71 21.00
N GLY A 602 -6.69 17.17 21.37
CA GLY A 602 -7.96 17.85 21.16
C GLY A 602 -8.39 17.86 19.69
N LYS A 603 -9.06 18.92 19.22
CA LYS A 603 -9.54 19.01 17.83
C LYS A 603 -8.37 19.28 16.88
N LEU A 604 -8.21 18.48 15.82
CA LEU A 604 -7.16 18.64 14.82
C LEU A 604 -7.27 19.99 14.08
N ARG A 605 -6.17 20.75 14.01
CA ARG A 605 -6.11 22.11 13.44
C ARG A 605 -5.02 22.26 12.37
N ALA A 606 -3.91 21.57 12.48
CA ALA A 606 -2.82 21.63 11.52
C ALA A 606 -2.13 20.28 11.35
N ILE A 607 -1.57 20.07 10.16
CA ILE A 607 -0.74 18.92 9.80
C ILE A 607 0.43 19.48 9.00
N THR A 608 1.62 19.46 9.60
CA THR A 608 2.80 20.14 9.07
C THR A 608 3.94 19.14 8.90
N PRO A 609 4.43 18.91 7.67
CA PRO A 609 5.68 18.20 7.47
C PRO A 609 6.82 18.92 8.18
N THR A 610 7.63 18.19 8.95
CA THR A 610 8.69 18.76 9.78
C THR A 610 10.09 18.34 9.36
N SER A 611 10.22 17.27 8.58
CA SER A 611 11.49 16.85 7.98
C SER A 611 11.20 16.17 6.65
N LEU A 612 12.01 16.47 5.63
CA LEU A 612 11.83 15.95 4.28
C LEU A 612 13.17 15.53 3.68
N THR A 613 13.12 14.62 2.71
CA THR A 613 14.25 14.35 1.80
C THR A 613 14.46 15.50 0.81
N PRO A 614 15.60 15.59 0.12
CA PRO A 614 15.85 16.61 -0.91
C PRO A 614 14.84 16.64 -2.05
N ASN A 615 14.10 15.55 -2.30
CA ASN A 615 13.04 15.48 -3.31
C ASN A 615 11.63 15.64 -2.72
N GLY A 616 11.52 16.09 -1.47
CA GLY A 616 10.24 16.41 -0.82
C GLY A 616 9.46 15.23 -0.24
N ARG A 617 10.08 14.04 -0.11
CA ARG A 617 9.46 12.93 0.64
C ARG A 617 9.45 13.26 2.13
N ILE A 618 8.30 13.08 2.76
CA ILE A 618 8.08 13.38 4.17
C ILE A 618 8.74 12.29 5.05
N LEU A 619 9.55 12.71 6.01
CA LEU A 619 10.18 11.83 7.00
C LEU A 619 9.48 11.91 8.37
N SER A 620 8.97 13.08 8.72
CA SER A 620 8.20 13.32 9.94
C SER A 620 7.08 14.34 9.75
N ILE A 621 6.03 14.23 10.57
CA ILE A 621 4.86 15.12 10.53
C ILE A 621 4.46 15.53 11.94
N ARG A 622 4.23 16.82 12.12
CA ARG A 622 3.57 17.39 13.29
C ARG A 622 2.07 17.52 13.08
N PHE A 623 1.30 17.00 14.03
CA PHE A 623 -0.13 17.19 14.15
C PHE A 623 -0.42 18.16 15.29
N GLU A 624 -1.08 19.27 14.99
CA GLU A 624 -1.43 20.26 16.00
C GLU A 624 -2.94 20.28 16.23
N GLY A 625 -3.34 20.28 17.50
CA GLY A 625 -4.73 20.32 17.90
C GLY A 625 -5.03 21.41 18.92
N SER A 626 -6.28 21.46 19.36
CA SER A 626 -6.75 22.49 20.29
C SER A 626 -6.17 22.42 21.71
N LYS A 627 -5.48 21.33 22.07
CA LYS A 627 -4.96 21.06 23.42
C LYS A 627 -3.46 20.71 23.46
N GLY A 628 -2.79 20.69 22.31
CA GLY A 628 -1.39 20.31 22.21
C GLY A 628 -1.04 19.84 20.80
N SER A 629 0.14 19.24 20.65
CA SER A 629 0.64 18.70 19.39
C SER A 629 1.20 17.28 19.60
N TYR A 630 1.33 16.55 18.49
CA TYR A 630 1.93 15.23 18.44
C TYR A 630 2.86 15.15 17.21
N GLU A 631 4.07 14.64 17.40
CA GLU A 631 5.08 14.48 16.35
C GLU A 631 5.20 13.01 15.96
N ALA A 632 4.79 12.68 14.74
CA ALA A 632 5.06 11.38 14.13
C ALA A 632 6.47 11.40 13.54
N LYS A 633 7.39 10.61 14.11
CA LYS A 633 8.83 10.71 13.81
C LYS A 633 9.28 9.86 12.62
N THR A 634 8.42 8.98 12.13
CA THR A 634 8.74 8.09 11.01
C THR A 634 7.65 8.12 9.95
N PRO A 635 7.98 7.82 8.67
CA PRO A 635 7.01 7.68 7.60
C PRO A 635 5.89 6.67 7.92
N GLN A 636 6.24 5.55 8.57
CA GLN A 636 5.32 4.48 8.93
C GLN A 636 4.30 4.95 9.97
N GLU A 637 4.75 5.69 10.99
CA GLU A 637 3.88 6.26 12.00
C GLU A 637 2.95 7.32 11.40
N ALA A 638 3.48 8.19 10.54
CA ALA A 638 2.68 9.19 9.82
C ALA A 638 1.60 8.53 8.95
N ALA A 639 1.97 7.49 8.19
CA ALA A 639 1.04 6.70 7.39
C ALA A 639 -0.03 6.02 8.25
N PHE A 640 0.34 5.48 9.42
CA PHE A 640 -0.60 4.88 10.36
C PHE A 640 -1.62 5.89 10.88
N ILE A 641 -1.15 7.06 11.34
CA ILE A 641 -2.03 8.11 11.87
C ILE A 641 -2.99 8.65 10.79
N LEU A 642 -2.49 8.86 9.57
CA LEU A 642 -3.31 9.39 8.47
C LEU A 642 -4.31 8.37 7.92
N SER A 643 -3.90 7.10 7.81
CA SER A 643 -4.57 6.13 6.93
C SER A 643 -4.57 4.68 7.44
N ALA A 644 -4.33 4.44 8.73
CA ALA A 644 -4.17 3.09 9.28
C ALA A 644 -3.12 2.24 8.54
N GLY A 645 -2.07 2.89 8.01
CA GLY A 645 -0.94 2.23 7.36
C GLY A 645 -1.18 1.89 5.89
N THR A 646 -2.32 2.27 5.30
CA THR A 646 -2.59 2.01 3.88
C THR A 646 -2.00 3.04 2.93
N MET A 647 -1.36 4.09 3.45
CA MET A 647 -0.64 5.07 2.62
C MET A 647 0.35 4.37 1.69
N ARG A 648 0.36 4.75 0.42
CA ARG A 648 1.20 4.10 -0.59
C ARG A 648 2.66 4.49 -0.46
N SER A 649 2.96 5.75 -0.20
CA SER A 649 4.32 6.25 -0.04
C SER A 649 4.37 7.40 0.96
N ASN A 650 5.58 7.91 1.19
CA ASN A 650 5.82 9.15 1.92
C ASN A 650 6.06 10.37 1.00
N LEU A 651 5.81 10.25 -0.31
CA LEU A 651 5.85 11.36 -1.26
C LEU A 651 4.42 11.83 -1.53
N PHE A 652 3.94 12.76 -0.71
CA PHE A 652 2.59 13.29 -0.85
C PHE A 652 2.48 14.71 -0.29
N ASP A 653 1.41 15.40 -0.67
CA ASP A 653 0.98 16.65 -0.07
C ASP A 653 -0.39 16.52 0.58
N ILE A 654 -0.71 17.56 1.34
CA ILE A 654 -1.88 17.60 2.20
C ILE A 654 -2.66 18.86 1.88
N VAL A 655 -3.93 18.69 1.49
CA VAL A 655 -4.89 19.79 1.36
C VAL A 655 -5.92 19.67 2.49
N PRO A 656 -5.76 20.42 3.59
CA PRO A 656 -6.70 20.39 4.71
C PRO A 656 -8.00 21.12 4.36
N LEU A 657 -9.15 20.49 4.63
CA LEU A 657 -10.47 21.08 4.41
C LEU A 657 -11.09 21.46 5.75
N TYR A 658 -11.18 22.76 6.02
CA TYR A 658 -11.58 23.28 7.33
C TYR A 658 -13.10 23.41 7.49
N LYS A 659 -13.56 23.20 8.72
CA LYS A 659 -14.86 23.68 9.24
C LYS A 659 -14.60 24.55 10.45
N GLY A 660 -14.64 25.88 10.25
CA GLY A 660 -14.17 26.83 11.24
C GLY A 660 -12.66 26.73 11.42
N LYS A 661 -12.17 26.56 12.66
CA LYS A 661 -10.74 26.43 12.96
C LYS A 661 -10.20 24.99 12.89
N ASN A 662 -11.08 24.00 12.67
CA ASN A 662 -10.69 22.58 12.76
C ASN A 662 -10.72 21.93 11.39
N ILE A 663 -9.83 20.99 11.16
CA ILE A 663 -9.78 20.17 9.95
C ILE A 663 -10.98 19.19 10.00
N LYS A 664 -11.84 19.26 8.99
CA LYS A 664 -12.98 18.33 8.82
C LYS A 664 -12.54 17.10 8.04
N SER A 665 -11.81 17.30 6.96
CA SER A 665 -11.28 16.23 6.12
C SER A 665 -9.94 16.64 5.54
N VAL A 666 -9.16 15.66 5.11
CA VAL A 666 -7.82 15.84 4.58
C VAL A 666 -7.77 15.16 3.23
N LEU A 667 -7.56 15.93 2.16
CA LEU A 667 -7.21 15.37 0.87
C LEU A 667 -5.70 15.16 0.83
N VAL A 668 -5.27 13.95 0.48
CA VAL A 668 -3.87 13.58 0.31
C VAL A 668 -3.67 13.20 -1.15
N ARG A 669 -2.67 13.79 -1.80
CA ARG A 669 -2.28 13.46 -3.17
C ARG A 669 -0.85 12.97 -3.12
N GLY A 670 -0.59 11.82 -3.72
CA GLY A 670 0.70 11.17 -3.59
C GLY A 670 1.21 10.56 -4.88
N TYR A 671 2.50 10.27 -4.86
CA TYR A 671 3.21 9.61 -5.92
C TYR A 671 4.01 8.42 -5.37
N ASP A 672 4.31 7.43 -6.21
CA ASP A 672 5.03 6.19 -5.88
C ASP A 672 4.28 5.25 -4.92
N THR A 673 4.77 4.00 -4.83
CA THR A 673 4.42 3.05 -3.77
C THR A 673 5.69 2.53 -3.11
N GLY A 674 5.88 2.86 -1.84
CA GLY A 674 7.04 2.56 -1.01
C GLY A 674 7.89 3.79 -0.65
N LEU A 675 9.05 3.56 -0.04
CA LEU A 675 9.92 4.64 0.47
C LEU A 675 10.81 5.27 -0.62
N GLY A 676 10.93 4.65 -1.79
CA GLY A 676 11.67 5.17 -2.94
C GLY A 676 13.18 4.93 -2.92
N TYR A 677 13.65 3.96 -2.13
CA TYR A 677 15.07 3.55 -2.06
C TYR A 677 15.26 2.14 -2.61
N GLY A 678 16.27 1.95 -3.45
CA GLY A 678 16.69 0.65 -3.96
C GLY A 678 15.96 0.24 -5.24
N LEU A 679 15.69 -1.05 -5.39
CA LEU A 679 15.11 -1.60 -6.62
C LEU A 679 13.62 -1.24 -6.74
N CYS A 680 13.26 -0.43 -7.73
CA CYS A 680 11.86 -0.27 -8.14
C CYS A 680 11.41 -1.51 -8.91
N LEU A 681 10.44 -2.28 -8.41
CA LEU A 681 10.04 -3.55 -9.01
C LEU A 681 9.42 -3.36 -10.40
N GLN A 682 8.42 -2.49 -10.55
CA GLN A 682 7.86 -2.20 -11.88
C GLN A 682 8.88 -1.54 -12.81
N GLY A 683 9.78 -0.71 -12.28
CA GLY A 683 10.84 -0.08 -13.06
C GLY A 683 11.85 -1.08 -13.60
N ALA A 684 12.22 -2.09 -12.79
CA ALA A 684 13.04 -3.22 -13.21
C ALA A 684 12.37 -4.04 -14.31
N ASP A 685 11.06 -4.32 -14.20
CA ASP A 685 10.29 -4.99 -15.27
C ASP A 685 10.29 -4.17 -16.56
N GLY A 686 10.13 -2.84 -16.46
CA GLY A 686 10.22 -1.92 -17.59
C GLY A 686 11.58 -1.89 -18.27
N LEU A 687 12.68 -1.92 -17.50
CA LEU A 687 14.04 -2.03 -18.03
C LEU A 687 14.28 -3.39 -18.69
N ALA A 688 13.83 -4.48 -18.07
CA ALA A 688 13.90 -5.82 -18.63
C ALA A 688 13.14 -5.92 -19.96
N LYS A 689 11.95 -5.31 -20.05
CA LYS A 689 11.18 -5.18 -21.29
C LYS A 689 11.93 -4.46 -22.40
N LYS A 690 12.80 -3.50 -22.05
CA LYS A 690 13.70 -2.79 -22.98
C LYS A 690 14.97 -3.59 -23.31
N GLY A 691 15.10 -4.83 -22.83
CA GLY A 691 16.20 -5.74 -23.14
C GLY A 691 17.39 -5.66 -22.17
N MET A 692 17.25 -4.97 -21.03
CA MET A 692 18.29 -4.94 -20.00
C MET A 692 18.33 -6.27 -19.24
N ASP A 693 19.52 -6.85 -19.09
CA ASP A 693 19.71 -8.05 -18.27
C ASP A 693 19.72 -7.71 -16.76
N TYR A 694 19.64 -8.75 -15.91
CA TYR A 694 19.51 -8.53 -14.47
C TYR A 694 20.72 -7.82 -13.85
N LYS A 695 21.93 -8.03 -14.40
CA LYS A 695 23.15 -7.35 -13.93
C LYS A 695 23.12 -5.87 -14.29
N GLY A 696 22.66 -5.53 -15.50
CA GLY A 696 22.39 -4.17 -15.93
C GLY A 696 21.37 -3.48 -15.03
N ILE A 697 20.26 -4.16 -14.71
CA ILE A 697 19.22 -3.63 -13.80
C ILE A 697 19.79 -3.37 -12.40
N ILE A 698 20.55 -4.31 -11.85
CA ILE A 698 21.23 -4.13 -10.55
C ILE A 698 22.18 -2.92 -10.62
N LYS A 699 23.00 -2.82 -11.66
CA LYS A 699 23.94 -1.70 -11.80
C LYS A 699 23.21 -0.36 -11.98
N TYR A 700 22.03 -0.39 -12.58
CA TYR A 700 21.17 0.78 -12.74
C TYR A 700 20.67 1.32 -11.40
N TYR A 701 20.04 0.45 -10.59
CA TYR A 701 19.45 0.85 -9.29
C TYR A 701 20.48 0.94 -8.16
N PHE A 702 21.58 0.22 -8.25
CA PHE A 702 22.65 0.21 -7.26
C PHE A 702 24.00 0.54 -7.93
N PRO A 703 24.21 1.79 -8.39
CA PRO A 703 25.40 2.16 -9.15
C PRO A 703 26.71 1.95 -8.38
N ASN A 704 26.66 2.01 -7.05
CA ASN A 704 27.80 1.82 -6.17
C ASN A 704 27.96 0.37 -5.66
N ALA A 705 27.00 -0.52 -5.94
CA ALA A 705 27.10 -1.90 -5.49
C ALA A 705 28.21 -2.66 -6.21
N ARG A 706 28.80 -3.60 -5.48
CA ARG A 706 29.69 -4.64 -6.01
C ARG A 706 29.00 -5.98 -5.97
N ILE A 707 29.22 -6.79 -6.99
CA ILE A 707 28.58 -8.09 -7.16
C ILE A 707 29.55 -9.17 -6.65
N LEU A 708 29.20 -9.81 -5.54
CA LEU A 708 29.97 -10.89 -4.96
C LEU A 708 29.35 -12.24 -5.34
N ASN A 709 30.17 -13.11 -5.92
CA ASN A 709 29.87 -14.53 -6.05
C ASN A 709 30.17 -15.23 -4.72
N THR A 710 29.13 -15.74 -4.04
CA THR A 710 29.25 -16.36 -2.72
C THR A 710 29.95 -17.72 -2.73
N THR A 711 30.12 -18.35 -3.90
CA THR A 711 30.84 -19.63 -4.04
C THR A 711 32.33 -19.42 -4.23
N THR A 712 32.73 -18.51 -5.10
CA THR A 712 34.15 -18.25 -5.41
C THR A 712 34.78 -17.19 -4.53
N GLY A 713 33.97 -16.38 -3.84
CA GLY A 713 34.44 -15.21 -3.09
C GLY A 713 34.85 -14.01 -3.99
N THR A 714 34.69 -14.13 -5.31
CA THR A 714 35.11 -13.09 -6.26
C THR A 714 34.13 -11.92 -6.29
N ILE A 715 34.68 -10.71 -6.21
CA ILE A 715 33.93 -9.45 -6.27
C ILE A 715 34.17 -8.82 -7.65
N ASN A 716 33.08 -8.48 -8.36
CA ASN A 716 33.10 -7.74 -9.63
C ASN A 716 32.43 -6.36 -9.46
#